data_AF-A0A7U6GFC6-F1
#
_entry.id   AF-A0A7U6GFC6-F1
#
_cell.length_a   1.000
_cell.length_b   1.000
_cell.length_c   1.000
_cell.angle_alpha   90.00
_cell.angle_beta   90.00
_cell.angle_gamma   90.00
#
_symmetry.space_group_name_H-M   'P 1'
#
loop_
_entity.id
_entity.type
_entity.pdbx_description
1 polymer ?
#
loop_
_entity_poly.entity_id
_entity_poly.type
_entity_poly.pdbx_seq_one_letter_code
_entity_poly.pdbx_strand_id
1 'polypeptide(L)'
;MKKVLVVVVALAMVLTLFAVRPLSVNAAGFKDVSADYWAKDQIDYLVSKGVIAGFSDGTFKPENPVTREQFAKMICIAKGLKEYKPATPTFKDVPADRWSYGYVEAAVKAGYIKGYADGTFKPANSISRQELAVLGVRVVGKEAEANAWKGEPIVWANDWKKIASWAVGAVTLAYRPDIQILTYHTKEGTVDPTMAATRAECAYAIYKIMVPPQVGGQVVVAQTQEPDALMSFATSMMAQRNIAMQYEDGLIMEFPNGTVVPRMALNVPNFKDGTWTTYKGPDGKTWMKTTYYLRKGVKWSDGTPVNYKDDINFAVFDIYLSGKIEQIPTTDPYDKIEKIEFPDPYTMVVTWKDTTPYANLGLPIYPKHFYSKVPLEQITSSDLAKKPIHAGPYKIDQWVEGSYISLVPNPYWFGWAGAKPLIQKFVYQWIPDTNTMLMNVLAGKVDLTLIGLGSKEAQQAEKIPTIKVQKIPSTFWEHFEINVTDPILSDVRVRKALAYGIDYDDLNMRVHLGVRKNLYYPYIALFNEFYRNPKAVMPKYDPAMANKLLDEAGWKMGSDGYRYKDGKKLTLELSTTTRQDRKDEAVVLQAQLKKIGIDIQTKFLAASYFFGTYTTHRMFQLAMFAWGGDPLDPGGFTLYHSSQIPTEENGWQGQNYTGISDPTLDDAIYKATHEVDPAVRQKNYYIAEQRIVDLVPQVGLNLWTDVYTPKKNLAMAGFDYVMSSSIGYTYNSELWYWEKK
;
A
#
# COMPACT_ATOMS: atom_id res chain seq x y z
N MET A 1 -52.93 -7.32 -14.39
CA MET A 1 -51.59 -7.52 -14.99
C MET A 1 -50.39 -7.13 -14.11
N LYS A 2 -50.51 -6.31 -13.04
CA LYS A 2 -49.37 -5.95 -12.16
C LYS A 2 -49.04 -6.93 -11.02
N LYS A 3 -49.88 -7.94 -10.75
CA LYS A 3 -49.64 -8.97 -9.71
C LYS A 3 -49.05 -10.29 -10.23
N VAL A 4 -48.96 -10.47 -11.55
CA VAL A 4 -48.45 -11.71 -12.17
C VAL A 4 -46.96 -11.61 -12.52
N LEU A 5 -46.41 -10.40 -12.70
CA LEU A 5 -45.01 -10.19 -13.06
C LEU A 5 -44.03 -10.39 -11.88
N VAL A 6 -44.46 -10.08 -10.65
CA VAL A 6 -43.63 -10.25 -9.44
C VAL A 6 -43.46 -11.72 -9.05
N VAL A 7 -44.42 -12.57 -9.41
CA VAL A 7 -44.37 -14.01 -9.14
C VAL A 7 -43.49 -14.75 -10.15
N VAL A 8 -43.40 -14.26 -11.40
CA VAL A 8 -42.61 -14.90 -12.47
C VAL A 8 -41.09 -14.62 -12.31
N VAL A 9 -40.69 -13.48 -11.75
CA VAL A 9 -39.28 -13.19 -11.43
C VAL A 9 -38.82 -13.93 -10.16
N ALA A 10 -39.73 -14.18 -9.20
CA ALA A 10 -39.45 -14.99 -8.01
C ALA A 10 -39.41 -16.50 -8.32
N LEU A 11 -40.22 -17.01 -9.25
CA LEU A 11 -40.19 -18.42 -9.64
C LEU A 11 -38.97 -18.80 -10.52
N ALA A 12 -38.44 -17.87 -11.32
CA ALA A 12 -37.26 -18.13 -12.16
C ALA A 12 -35.96 -18.35 -11.35
N MET A 13 -35.88 -17.86 -10.11
CA MET A 13 -34.76 -18.16 -9.19
C MET A 13 -34.94 -19.44 -8.37
N VAL A 14 -36.15 -20.02 -8.32
CA VAL A 14 -36.47 -21.20 -7.49
C VAL A 14 -36.39 -22.52 -8.29
N LEU A 15 -36.33 -22.48 -9.63
CA LEU A 15 -36.45 -23.67 -10.49
C LEU A 15 -35.14 -24.26 -11.06
N THR A 16 -33.95 -23.86 -10.58
CA THR A 16 -32.66 -24.42 -11.06
C THR A 16 -32.00 -25.46 -10.14
N LEU A 17 -32.69 -25.93 -9.08
CA LEU A 17 -32.11 -26.86 -8.10
C LEU A 17 -32.57 -28.33 -8.21
N PHE A 18 -33.30 -28.69 -9.26
CA PHE A 18 -33.69 -30.10 -9.45
C PHE A 18 -32.65 -30.84 -10.28
N ALA A 19 -31.85 -31.67 -9.58
CA ALA A 19 -31.05 -32.77 -10.11
C ALA A 19 -30.23 -32.46 -11.39
N VAL A 20 -29.25 -31.58 -11.28
CA VAL A 20 -28.15 -31.56 -12.25
C VAL A 20 -27.00 -32.35 -11.64
N ARG A 21 -26.57 -33.41 -12.34
CA ARG A 21 -25.25 -34.02 -12.12
C ARG A 21 -24.23 -32.88 -11.94
N PRO A 22 -23.20 -32.99 -11.08
CA PRO A 22 -22.12 -32.01 -11.10
C PRO A 22 -21.65 -31.91 -12.55
N LEU A 23 -21.96 -30.81 -13.23
CA LEU A 23 -21.33 -30.50 -14.48
C LEU A 23 -19.87 -30.34 -14.10
N SER A 24 -19.07 -31.32 -14.53
CA SER A 24 -17.63 -31.23 -14.54
C SER A 24 -17.23 -29.83 -14.97
N VAL A 25 -16.31 -29.22 -14.20
CA VAL A 25 -15.70 -27.92 -14.48
C VAL A 25 -15.62 -27.72 -15.99
N ASN A 26 -16.43 -26.80 -16.52
CA ASN A 26 -16.19 -26.36 -17.88
C ASN A 26 -14.77 -25.78 -17.86
N ALA A 27 -13.88 -26.24 -18.74
CA ALA A 27 -12.46 -25.87 -18.72
C ALA A 27 -12.23 -24.34 -18.80
N ALA A 28 -13.28 -23.55 -19.11
CA ALA A 28 -13.27 -22.12 -19.27
C ALA A 28 -13.60 -21.27 -18.02
N GLY A 29 -13.98 -21.86 -16.87
CA GLY A 29 -14.39 -21.08 -15.68
C GLY A 29 -15.72 -20.32 -15.85
N PHE A 30 -16.04 -19.38 -14.94
CA PHE A 30 -17.25 -18.54 -15.02
C PHE A 30 -17.00 -17.26 -15.83
N LYS A 31 -17.99 -16.82 -16.62
CA LYS A 31 -17.86 -15.65 -17.51
C LYS A 31 -17.63 -14.32 -16.79
N ASP A 32 -18.08 -14.22 -15.54
CA ASP A 32 -18.06 -13.03 -14.69
C ASP A 32 -17.09 -13.16 -13.50
N VAL A 33 -16.20 -14.16 -13.55
CA VAL A 33 -15.07 -14.31 -12.62
C VAL A 33 -13.80 -14.39 -13.45
N SER A 34 -13.12 -13.25 -13.60
CA SER A 34 -11.87 -13.14 -14.35
C SER A 34 -10.73 -13.88 -13.66
N ALA A 35 -9.65 -14.17 -14.40
CA ALA A 35 -8.48 -14.91 -13.89
C ALA A 35 -7.78 -14.19 -12.72
N ASP A 36 -7.94 -12.88 -12.62
CA ASP A 36 -7.41 -11.98 -11.60
C ASP A 36 -8.46 -11.62 -10.52
N TYR A 37 -9.67 -12.20 -10.56
CA TYR A 37 -10.68 -11.93 -9.54
C TYR A 37 -10.23 -12.43 -8.16
N TRP A 38 -10.32 -11.57 -7.14
CA TRP A 38 -9.72 -11.78 -5.81
C TRP A 38 -10.12 -13.08 -5.11
N ALA A 39 -11.33 -13.59 -5.34
CA ALA A 39 -11.85 -14.82 -4.72
C ALA A 39 -11.84 -16.03 -5.67
N LYS A 40 -11.22 -15.92 -6.85
CA LYS A 40 -11.31 -16.94 -7.91
C LYS A 40 -10.93 -18.32 -7.41
N ASP A 41 -9.78 -18.46 -6.77
CA ASP A 41 -9.26 -19.76 -6.35
C ASP A 41 -10.17 -20.41 -5.28
N GLN A 42 -10.74 -19.60 -4.39
CA GLN A 42 -11.69 -20.07 -3.38
C GLN A 42 -13.02 -20.51 -4.00
N ILE A 43 -13.51 -19.76 -5.00
CA ILE A 43 -14.71 -20.11 -5.76
C ILE A 43 -14.49 -21.44 -6.49
N ASP A 44 -13.40 -21.57 -7.24
CA ASP A 44 -13.08 -22.77 -8.01
C ASP A 44 -12.91 -24.00 -7.09
N TYR A 45 -12.24 -23.83 -5.95
CA TYR A 45 -12.12 -24.88 -4.95
C TYR A 45 -13.48 -25.37 -4.47
N LEU A 46 -14.37 -24.47 -4.06
CA LEU A 46 -15.68 -24.84 -3.51
C LEU A 46 -16.62 -25.45 -4.56
N VAL A 47 -16.50 -25.02 -5.83
CA VAL A 47 -17.20 -25.67 -6.95
C VAL A 47 -16.69 -27.09 -7.15
N SER A 48 -15.37 -27.30 -7.11
CA SER A 48 -14.77 -28.64 -7.23
C SER A 48 -15.19 -29.59 -6.10
N LYS A 49 -15.50 -29.04 -4.91
CA LYS A 49 -16.02 -29.78 -3.76
C LYS A 49 -17.55 -29.91 -3.75
N GLY A 50 -18.25 -29.34 -4.72
CA GLY A 50 -19.71 -29.39 -4.80
C GLY A 50 -20.44 -28.59 -3.72
N VAL A 51 -19.75 -27.67 -3.05
CA VAL A 51 -20.30 -26.83 -1.98
C VAL A 51 -21.13 -25.68 -2.55
N ILE A 52 -20.67 -25.13 -3.67
CA ILE A 52 -21.33 -24.05 -4.41
C ILE A 52 -21.39 -24.41 -5.90
N ALA A 53 -22.28 -23.76 -6.63
CA ALA A 53 -22.41 -23.90 -8.08
C ALA A 53 -22.65 -22.54 -8.74
N GLY A 54 -22.40 -22.45 -10.04
CA GLY A 54 -22.82 -21.31 -10.88
C GLY A 54 -24.23 -21.47 -11.45
N PHE A 55 -24.62 -20.52 -12.28
CA PHE A 55 -25.91 -20.48 -12.95
C PHE A 55 -25.84 -21.11 -14.35
N SER A 56 -26.99 -21.49 -14.89
CA SER A 56 -27.11 -22.12 -16.21
C SER A 56 -26.66 -21.22 -17.38
N ASP A 57 -26.58 -19.91 -17.17
CA ASP A 57 -26.06 -18.92 -18.12
C ASP A 57 -24.52 -18.89 -18.19
N GLY A 58 -23.84 -19.66 -17.33
CA GLY A 58 -22.38 -19.74 -17.23
C GLY A 58 -21.76 -18.70 -16.30
N THR A 59 -22.56 -18.02 -15.47
CA THR A 59 -22.10 -17.01 -14.51
C THR A 59 -22.04 -17.54 -13.08
N PHE A 60 -21.27 -16.88 -12.22
CA PHE A 60 -21.25 -17.08 -10.78
C PHE A 60 -22.04 -15.99 -10.03
N LYS A 61 -22.17 -14.78 -10.56
CA LYS A 61 -22.75 -13.59 -9.93
C LYS A 61 -22.09 -13.26 -8.58
N PRO A 62 -20.78 -12.99 -8.56
CA PRO A 62 -20.00 -12.87 -7.32
C PRO A 62 -20.49 -11.72 -6.42
N GLU A 63 -20.97 -10.63 -7.00
CA GLU A 63 -21.40 -9.43 -6.27
C GLU A 63 -22.85 -9.50 -5.76
N ASN A 64 -23.61 -10.54 -6.14
CA ASN A 64 -24.99 -10.68 -5.67
C ASN A 64 -25.05 -11.02 -4.17
N PRO A 65 -26.03 -10.49 -3.42
CA PRO A 65 -26.19 -10.83 -2.01
C PRO A 65 -26.64 -12.29 -1.83
N VAL A 66 -26.28 -12.87 -0.69
CA VAL A 66 -26.68 -14.24 -0.28
C VAL A 66 -27.67 -14.18 0.87
N THR A 67 -28.75 -14.96 0.80
CA THR A 67 -29.72 -15.07 1.89
C THR A 67 -29.21 -15.95 3.04
N ARG A 68 -29.72 -15.73 4.24
CA ARG A 68 -29.34 -16.50 5.44
C ARG A 68 -29.58 -18.00 5.28
N GLU A 69 -30.65 -18.39 4.61
CA GLU A 69 -30.95 -19.80 4.34
C GLU A 69 -30.05 -20.43 3.26
N GLN A 70 -29.63 -19.64 2.26
CA GLN A 70 -28.65 -20.09 1.27
C GLN A 70 -27.31 -20.36 1.93
N PHE A 71 -26.87 -19.44 2.80
CA PHE A 71 -25.62 -19.60 3.54
C PHE A 71 -25.68 -20.78 4.53
N ALA A 72 -26.82 -21.01 5.18
CA ALA A 72 -27.03 -22.19 6.04
C ALA A 72 -26.84 -23.51 5.26
N LYS A 73 -27.37 -23.59 4.04
CA LYS A 73 -27.14 -24.73 3.14
C LYS A 73 -25.66 -24.88 2.79
N MET A 74 -24.96 -23.80 2.45
CA MET A 74 -23.52 -23.84 2.13
C MET A 74 -22.71 -24.40 3.30
N ILE A 75 -22.99 -23.98 4.54
CA ILE A 75 -22.34 -24.52 5.74
C ILE A 75 -22.62 -26.01 5.89
N CYS A 76 -23.87 -26.44 5.74
CA CYS A 76 -24.23 -27.85 5.88
C CYS A 76 -23.47 -28.72 4.90
N ILE A 77 -23.40 -28.32 3.62
CA ILE A 77 -22.66 -29.06 2.60
C ILE A 77 -21.16 -29.05 2.91
N ALA A 78 -20.58 -27.89 3.23
CA ALA A 78 -19.17 -27.74 3.57
C ALA A 78 -18.74 -28.60 4.77
N LYS A 79 -19.64 -28.78 5.75
CA LYS A 79 -19.41 -29.58 6.96
C LYS A 79 -19.91 -31.02 6.86
N GLY A 80 -20.44 -31.45 5.71
CA GLY A 80 -20.97 -32.79 5.50
C GLY A 80 -22.22 -33.12 6.33
N LEU A 81 -22.98 -32.11 6.76
CA LEU A 81 -24.23 -32.29 7.49
C LEU A 81 -25.34 -32.74 6.54
N LYS A 82 -26.04 -33.82 6.92
CA LYS A 82 -27.26 -34.25 6.24
C LYS A 82 -28.44 -33.40 6.70
N GLU A 83 -29.42 -33.17 5.82
CA GLU A 83 -30.68 -32.54 6.21
C GLU A 83 -31.31 -33.27 7.40
N TYR A 84 -31.82 -32.49 8.35
CA TYR A 84 -32.50 -32.98 9.55
C TYR A 84 -33.88 -32.33 9.60
N LYS A 85 -34.96 -33.11 9.67
CA LYS A 85 -36.34 -32.61 9.60
C LYS A 85 -37.11 -33.06 10.84
N PRO A 86 -36.99 -32.35 11.98
CA PRO A 86 -37.79 -32.66 13.17
C PRO A 86 -39.28 -32.47 12.90
N ALA A 87 -40.15 -33.01 13.75
CA ALA A 87 -41.60 -32.82 13.60
C ALA A 87 -42.04 -31.38 13.95
N THR A 88 -41.35 -30.76 14.91
CA THR A 88 -41.62 -29.38 15.36
C THR A 88 -40.50 -28.47 14.88
N PRO A 89 -40.79 -27.44 14.06
CA PRO A 89 -39.80 -26.45 13.67
C PRO A 89 -39.22 -25.70 14.86
N THR A 90 -37.90 -25.47 14.84
CA THR A 90 -37.19 -24.62 15.83
C THR A 90 -37.61 -23.15 15.67
N PHE A 91 -37.79 -22.68 14.42
CA PHE A 91 -38.13 -21.29 14.13
C PHE A 91 -39.53 -21.14 13.51
N LYS A 92 -40.25 -20.10 13.91
CA LYS A 92 -41.63 -19.85 13.46
C LYS A 92 -41.74 -19.52 11.96
N ASP A 93 -40.67 -19.00 11.37
CA ASP A 93 -40.60 -18.54 9.98
C ASP A 93 -39.84 -19.50 9.04
N VAL A 94 -39.55 -20.72 9.53
CA VAL A 94 -38.95 -21.80 8.74
C VAL A 94 -39.86 -23.04 8.82
N PRO A 95 -41.05 -23.01 8.16
CA PRO A 95 -41.98 -24.12 8.18
C PRO A 95 -41.42 -25.36 7.46
N ALA A 96 -41.98 -26.54 7.76
CA ALA A 96 -41.46 -27.83 7.29
C ALA A 96 -41.48 -28.02 5.76
N ASP A 97 -42.34 -27.28 5.06
CA ASP A 97 -42.45 -27.25 3.60
C ASP A 97 -41.45 -26.30 2.91
N ARG A 98 -40.74 -25.48 3.68
CA ARG A 98 -39.70 -24.60 3.15
C ARG A 98 -38.51 -25.43 2.64
N TRP A 99 -38.02 -25.11 1.44
CA TRP A 99 -36.90 -25.83 0.82
C TRP A 99 -35.64 -25.92 1.70
N SER A 100 -35.41 -24.90 2.53
CA SER A 100 -34.25 -24.79 3.41
C SER A 100 -34.45 -25.44 4.78
N TYR A 101 -35.65 -25.93 5.09
CA TYR A 101 -36.02 -26.45 6.40
C TYR A 101 -35.00 -27.47 6.93
N GLY A 102 -34.72 -28.50 6.14
CA GLY A 102 -33.79 -29.56 6.53
C GLY A 102 -32.36 -29.08 6.79
N TYR A 103 -31.90 -28.06 6.06
CA TYR A 103 -30.56 -27.48 6.23
C TYR A 103 -30.50 -26.58 7.47
N VAL A 104 -31.50 -25.72 7.67
CA VAL A 104 -31.56 -24.82 8.83
C VAL A 104 -31.61 -25.64 10.12
N GLU A 105 -32.47 -26.65 10.20
CA GLU A 105 -32.58 -27.53 11.37
C GLU A 105 -31.33 -28.39 11.58
N ALA A 106 -30.66 -28.85 10.52
CA ALA A 106 -29.37 -29.52 10.64
C ALA A 106 -28.29 -28.61 11.23
N ALA A 107 -28.22 -27.36 10.78
CA ALA A 107 -27.30 -26.36 11.31
C ALA A 107 -27.64 -25.94 12.75
N VAL A 108 -28.92 -25.89 13.13
CA VAL A 108 -29.36 -25.72 14.53
C VAL A 108 -28.89 -26.88 15.39
N LYS A 109 -29.15 -28.12 14.95
CA LYS A 109 -28.74 -29.34 15.65
C LYS A 109 -27.21 -29.43 15.82
N ALA A 110 -26.44 -28.94 14.84
CA ALA A 110 -24.99 -28.83 14.92
C ALA A 110 -24.50 -27.66 15.80
N GLY A 111 -25.41 -26.82 16.31
CA GLY A 111 -25.10 -25.66 17.14
C GLY A 111 -24.60 -24.45 16.36
N TYR A 112 -24.68 -24.45 15.03
CA TYR A 112 -24.20 -23.35 14.19
C TYR A 112 -25.21 -22.19 14.08
N ILE A 113 -26.51 -22.48 14.11
CA ILE A 113 -27.57 -21.46 14.02
C ILE A 113 -28.37 -21.42 15.32
N LYS A 114 -28.61 -20.20 15.85
CA LYS A 114 -29.41 -19.95 17.06
C LYS A 114 -30.66 -19.09 16.82
N GLY A 115 -30.76 -18.43 15.66
CA GLY A 115 -31.85 -17.50 15.35
C GLY A 115 -31.78 -16.18 16.13
N TYR A 116 -32.84 -15.39 16.05
CA TYR A 116 -33.02 -14.14 16.77
C TYR A 116 -33.82 -14.36 18.06
N ALA A 117 -33.76 -13.39 18.99
CA ALA A 117 -34.47 -13.45 20.26
C ALA A 117 -36.01 -13.52 20.13
N ASP A 118 -36.57 -13.09 18.99
CA ASP A 118 -38.01 -13.17 18.68
C ASP A 118 -38.46 -14.59 18.24
N GLY A 119 -37.55 -15.56 18.20
CA GLY A 119 -37.82 -16.94 17.79
C GLY A 119 -37.86 -17.14 16.26
N THR A 120 -37.32 -16.19 15.49
CA THR A 120 -37.24 -16.26 14.02
C THR A 120 -35.81 -16.55 13.54
N PHE A 121 -35.68 -17.02 12.29
CA PHE A 121 -34.40 -17.15 11.58
C PHE A 121 -34.20 -16.10 10.49
N LYS A 122 -35.28 -15.52 9.96
CA LYS A 122 -35.35 -14.59 8.83
C LYS A 122 -34.68 -15.16 7.57
N PRO A 123 -35.14 -16.32 7.07
CA PRO A 123 -34.43 -17.10 6.05
C PRO A 123 -34.19 -16.33 4.74
N ALA A 124 -35.17 -15.55 4.29
CA ALA A 124 -35.12 -14.82 3.02
C ALA A 124 -34.31 -13.50 3.08
N ASN A 125 -33.93 -13.05 4.28
CA ASN A 125 -33.10 -11.85 4.40
C ASN A 125 -31.68 -12.16 3.94
N SER A 126 -31.04 -11.17 3.30
CA SER A 126 -29.60 -11.23 3.06
C SER A 126 -28.84 -11.34 4.37
N ILE A 127 -27.82 -12.19 4.42
CA ILE A 127 -26.92 -12.25 5.56
C ILE A 127 -26.04 -10.99 5.55
N SER A 128 -25.98 -10.27 6.67
CA SER A 128 -25.06 -9.13 6.79
C SER A 128 -23.62 -9.60 7.07
N ARG A 129 -22.62 -8.76 6.78
CA ARG A 129 -21.20 -9.09 7.04
C ARG A 129 -20.90 -9.40 8.51
N GLN A 130 -21.54 -8.71 9.46
CA GLN A 130 -21.38 -9.02 10.89
C GLN A 130 -22.07 -10.34 11.29
N GLU A 131 -23.17 -10.70 10.64
CA GLU A 131 -23.82 -12.01 10.86
C GLU A 131 -23.01 -13.15 10.25
N LEU A 132 -22.39 -12.91 9.08
CA LEU A 132 -21.44 -13.81 8.45
C LEU A 132 -20.26 -14.10 9.39
N ALA A 133 -19.69 -13.07 10.02
CA ALA A 133 -18.65 -13.21 11.03
C ALA A 133 -19.11 -14.06 12.23
N VAL A 134 -20.26 -13.71 12.83
CA VAL A 134 -20.81 -14.45 13.98
C VAL A 134 -21.04 -15.92 13.66
N LEU A 135 -21.63 -16.20 12.51
CA LEU A 135 -21.93 -17.56 12.10
C LEU A 135 -20.65 -18.33 11.77
N GLY A 136 -19.73 -17.76 11.00
CA GLY A 136 -18.46 -18.40 10.67
C GLY A 136 -17.61 -18.70 11.91
N VAL A 137 -17.47 -17.73 12.81
CA VAL A 137 -16.70 -17.89 14.07
C VAL A 137 -17.30 -19.01 14.94
N ARG A 138 -18.63 -19.14 14.95
CA ARG A 138 -19.30 -20.25 15.63
C ARG A 138 -18.99 -21.59 14.96
N VAL A 139 -19.02 -21.66 13.62
CA VAL A 139 -18.74 -22.89 12.87
C VAL A 139 -17.31 -23.39 13.10
N VAL A 140 -16.33 -22.48 13.28
CA VAL A 140 -14.94 -22.84 13.64
C VAL A 140 -14.71 -23.05 15.14
N GLY A 141 -15.78 -23.08 15.95
CA GLY A 141 -15.70 -23.41 17.37
C GLY A 141 -15.17 -22.28 18.27
N LYS A 142 -15.24 -21.02 17.80
CA LYS A 142 -14.66 -19.86 18.46
C LYS A 142 -15.68 -18.92 19.11
N GLU A 143 -16.92 -19.37 19.26
CA GLU A 143 -18.00 -18.56 19.85
C GLU A 143 -17.74 -18.18 21.31
N ALA A 144 -17.25 -19.10 22.14
CA ALA A 144 -16.96 -18.80 23.55
C ALA A 144 -15.90 -17.69 23.68
N GLU A 145 -14.87 -17.75 22.84
CA GLU A 145 -13.81 -16.75 22.76
C GLU A 145 -14.36 -15.39 22.29
N ALA A 146 -15.19 -15.39 21.24
CA ALA A 146 -15.87 -14.18 20.78
C ALA A 146 -16.76 -13.55 21.86
N ASN A 147 -17.51 -14.35 22.63
CA ASN A 147 -18.39 -13.86 23.69
C ASN A 147 -17.61 -13.31 24.90
N ALA A 148 -16.41 -13.83 25.15
CA ALA A 148 -15.50 -13.35 26.18
C ALA A 148 -14.86 -12.01 25.82
N TRP A 149 -14.82 -11.63 24.53
CA TRP A 149 -14.30 -10.34 24.09
C TRP A 149 -15.15 -9.17 24.61
N LYS A 150 -14.55 -8.31 25.43
CA LYS A 150 -15.18 -7.07 25.97
C LYS A 150 -14.50 -5.78 25.49
N GLY A 151 -13.44 -5.90 24.69
CA GLY A 151 -12.69 -4.76 24.18
C GLY A 151 -13.33 -4.13 22.94
N GLU A 152 -12.75 -3.03 22.49
CA GLU A 152 -12.99 -2.47 21.16
C GLU A 152 -12.57 -3.50 20.10
N PRO A 153 -13.19 -3.52 18.92
CA PRO A 153 -12.77 -4.43 17.88
C PRO A 153 -11.34 -4.12 17.46
N ILE A 154 -10.52 -5.17 17.35
CA ILE A 154 -9.20 -5.08 16.73
C ILE A 154 -9.42 -5.38 15.25
N VAL A 155 -10.00 -4.41 14.56
CA VAL A 155 -10.13 -4.37 13.11
C VAL A 155 -9.61 -3.02 12.65
N TRP A 156 -8.69 -3.03 11.70
CA TRP A 156 -8.15 -1.81 11.08
C TRP A 156 -9.15 -1.24 10.08
N ALA A 157 -10.20 -0.62 10.60
CA ALA A 157 -11.28 -0.07 9.80
C ALA A 157 -11.84 1.22 10.39
N ASN A 158 -12.26 2.15 9.53
CA ASN A 158 -12.75 3.47 9.93
C ASN A 158 -14.17 3.46 10.50
N ASP A 159 -14.97 2.45 10.15
CA ASP A 159 -16.39 2.36 10.50
C ASP A 159 -16.68 1.34 11.62
N TRP A 160 -15.65 0.88 12.35
CA TRP A 160 -15.79 -0.19 13.35
C TRP A 160 -16.85 0.11 14.42
N LYS A 161 -17.10 1.38 14.73
CA LYS A 161 -18.15 1.81 15.68
C LYS A 161 -19.57 1.45 15.22
N LYS A 162 -19.77 1.13 13.94
CA LYS A 162 -21.04 0.63 13.39
C LYS A 162 -21.28 -0.86 13.72
N ILE A 163 -20.28 -1.60 14.19
CA ILE A 163 -20.43 -3.01 14.55
C ILE A 163 -21.34 -3.11 15.77
N ALA A 164 -22.38 -3.93 15.68
CA ALA A 164 -23.28 -4.12 16.81
C ALA A 164 -22.55 -4.77 18.00
N SER A 165 -22.89 -4.36 19.23
CA SER A 165 -22.21 -4.83 20.45
C SER A 165 -22.15 -6.36 20.60
N TRP A 166 -23.19 -7.07 20.14
CA TRP A 166 -23.25 -8.53 20.13
C TRP A 166 -22.33 -9.20 19.10
N ALA A 167 -21.85 -8.46 18.10
CA ALA A 167 -21.02 -8.95 17.01
C ALA A 167 -19.53 -8.57 17.15
N VAL A 168 -19.17 -7.63 18.04
CA VAL A 168 -17.81 -7.08 18.16
C VAL A 168 -16.74 -8.17 18.30
N GLY A 169 -16.95 -9.13 19.20
CA GLY A 169 -16.01 -10.24 19.40
C GLY A 169 -15.87 -11.10 18.15
N ALA A 170 -16.98 -11.50 17.54
CA ALA A 170 -16.93 -12.35 16.35
C ALA A 170 -16.31 -11.63 15.14
N VAL A 171 -16.61 -10.35 14.94
CA VAL A 171 -15.99 -9.56 13.86
C VAL A 171 -14.48 -9.46 14.11
N THR A 172 -14.04 -9.20 15.34
CA THR A 172 -12.61 -9.17 15.70
C THR A 172 -11.92 -10.50 15.37
N LEU A 173 -12.53 -11.62 15.76
CA LEU A 173 -11.99 -12.95 15.51
C LEU A 173 -12.04 -13.32 14.02
N ALA A 174 -13.04 -12.85 13.26
CA ALA A 174 -13.20 -13.21 11.86
C ALA A 174 -12.08 -12.68 10.95
N TYR A 175 -11.38 -11.62 11.34
CA TYR A 175 -10.22 -11.10 10.61
C TYR A 175 -8.88 -11.62 11.13
N ARG A 176 -8.89 -12.41 12.21
CA ARG A 176 -7.70 -12.92 12.87
C ARG A 176 -6.85 -13.79 11.93
N PRO A 177 -5.50 -13.75 11.99
CA PRO A 177 -4.62 -14.47 11.07
C PRO A 177 -4.93 -15.96 10.92
N ASP A 178 -5.27 -16.67 11.99
CA ASP A 178 -5.60 -18.10 12.00
C ASP A 178 -7.06 -18.42 11.64
N ILE A 179 -7.92 -17.41 11.42
CA ILE A 179 -9.34 -17.58 11.12
C ILE A 179 -9.70 -17.03 9.73
N GLN A 180 -9.46 -15.73 9.50
CA GLN A 180 -9.66 -15.03 8.21
C GLN A 180 -11.00 -15.32 7.51
N ILE A 181 -12.10 -15.47 8.23
CA ILE A 181 -13.45 -15.63 7.65
C ILE A 181 -13.86 -14.40 6.84
N LEU A 182 -13.48 -13.20 7.31
CA LEU A 182 -13.68 -11.97 6.59
C LEU A 182 -12.37 -11.53 5.92
N THR A 183 -12.52 -10.88 4.77
CA THR A 183 -11.47 -10.11 4.12
C THR A 183 -11.83 -8.63 4.14
N TYR A 184 -10.81 -7.79 4.03
CA TYR A 184 -10.98 -6.35 3.91
C TYR A 184 -11.46 -5.98 2.53
N HIS A 185 -12.43 -5.07 2.47
CA HIS A 185 -12.61 -4.23 1.28
C HIS A 185 -11.53 -3.18 1.32
N THR A 186 -10.34 -3.56 0.85
CA THR A 186 -9.13 -2.72 0.87
C THR A 186 -9.32 -1.39 0.15
N LYS A 187 -10.35 -1.25 -0.70
CA LYS A 187 -10.72 0.01 -1.35
C LYS A 187 -11.24 1.08 -0.38
N GLU A 188 -11.81 0.71 0.77
CA GLU A 188 -12.52 1.67 1.64
C GLU A 188 -12.06 1.65 3.09
N GLY A 189 -11.27 0.66 3.51
CA GLY A 189 -10.82 0.55 4.89
C GLY A 189 -11.99 0.41 5.86
N THR A 190 -13.01 -0.35 5.47
CA THR A 190 -14.27 -0.55 6.22
C THR A 190 -14.54 -2.02 6.52
N VAL A 191 -15.33 -2.26 7.58
CA VAL A 191 -15.97 -3.54 7.85
C VAL A 191 -17.33 -3.62 7.16
N ASP A 192 -18.06 -2.50 7.08
CA ASP A 192 -19.45 -2.43 6.59
C ASP A 192 -20.38 -3.48 7.22
N PRO A 193 -20.52 -3.46 8.55
CA PRO A 193 -21.07 -4.59 9.30
C PRO A 193 -22.53 -4.93 8.96
N THR A 194 -23.32 -3.94 8.54
CA THR A 194 -24.74 -4.12 8.19
C THR A 194 -24.98 -4.35 6.70
N MET A 195 -23.96 -4.23 5.86
CA MET A 195 -24.09 -4.49 4.43
C MET A 195 -24.35 -5.99 4.19
N ALA A 196 -25.20 -6.29 3.21
CA ALA A 196 -25.42 -7.66 2.76
C ALA A 196 -24.12 -8.25 2.21
N ALA A 197 -23.75 -9.44 2.68
CA ALA A 197 -22.55 -10.11 2.21
C ALA A 197 -22.76 -10.63 0.78
N THR A 198 -21.76 -10.42 -0.07
CA THR A 198 -21.78 -10.87 -1.45
C THR A 198 -21.55 -12.38 -1.55
N ARG A 199 -21.85 -12.96 -2.71
CA ARG A 199 -21.64 -14.39 -2.95
C ARG A 199 -20.17 -14.78 -2.95
N ALA A 200 -19.29 -13.90 -3.41
CA ALA A 200 -17.84 -14.07 -3.33
C ALA A 200 -17.35 -14.07 -1.87
N GLU A 201 -17.85 -13.14 -1.03
CA GLU A 201 -17.51 -13.12 0.40
C GLU A 201 -18.01 -14.36 1.14
N CYS A 202 -19.23 -14.80 0.84
CA CYS A 202 -19.76 -16.03 1.42
C CYS A 202 -18.95 -17.25 0.98
N ALA A 203 -18.52 -17.32 -0.29
CA ALA A 203 -17.63 -18.37 -0.78
C ALA A 203 -16.27 -18.32 -0.07
N TYR A 204 -15.66 -17.15 0.06
CA TYR A 204 -14.41 -16.97 0.80
C TYR A 204 -14.52 -17.42 2.26
N ALA A 205 -15.58 -17.03 2.96
CA ALA A 205 -15.84 -17.45 4.34
C ALA A 205 -15.96 -18.97 4.47
N ILE A 206 -16.70 -19.62 3.55
CA ILE A 206 -16.85 -21.07 3.53
C ILE A 206 -15.53 -21.78 3.21
N TYR A 207 -14.74 -21.24 2.28
CA TYR A 207 -13.40 -21.74 1.99
C TYR A 207 -12.54 -21.73 3.25
N LYS A 208 -12.54 -20.63 4.01
CA LYS A 208 -11.73 -20.50 5.24
C LYS A 208 -12.21 -21.40 6.38
N ILE A 209 -13.51 -21.70 6.42
CA ILE A 209 -14.06 -22.72 7.33
C ILE A 209 -13.53 -24.13 6.97
N MET A 210 -13.36 -24.43 5.69
CA MET A 210 -12.91 -25.75 5.20
C MET A 210 -11.39 -25.90 5.17
N VAL A 211 -10.69 -24.81 4.86
CA VAL A 211 -9.26 -24.73 4.62
C VAL A 211 -8.71 -23.58 5.49
N PRO A 212 -8.67 -23.77 6.82
CA PRO A 212 -8.23 -22.72 7.73
C PRO A 212 -6.74 -22.42 7.54
N PRO A 213 -6.32 -21.14 7.69
CA PRO A 213 -4.92 -20.75 7.69
C PRO A 213 -4.08 -21.60 8.66
N GLN A 214 -2.82 -21.85 8.31
CA GLN A 214 -1.94 -22.71 9.11
C GLN A 214 -0.69 -21.95 9.56
N VAL A 215 -0.31 -22.15 10.81
CA VAL A 215 0.96 -21.67 11.36
C VAL A 215 2.11 -22.48 10.76
N GLY A 216 3.20 -21.80 10.38
CA GLY A 216 4.46 -22.45 10.08
C GLY A 216 5.18 -21.87 8.87
N GLY A 217 6.37 -22.42 8.64
CA GLY A 217 7.19 -22.13 7.48
C GLY A 217 8.02 -20.86 7.59
N GLN A 218 8.94 -20.76 6.64
CA GLN A 218 9.76 -19.59 6.38
C GLN A 218 9.33 -19.01 5.02
N VAL A 219 9.49 -17.71 4.82
CA VAL A 219 9.43 -17.06 3.51
C VAL A 219 10.79 -16.45 3.20
N VAL A 220 11.43 -16.91 2.13
CA VAL A 220 12.65 -16.32 1.59
C VAL A 220 12.27 -15.26 0.56
N VAL A 221 12.55 -14.01 0.90
CA VAL A 221 12.32 -12.84 0.06
C VAL A 221 13.64 -12.43 -0.58
N ALA A 222 13.69 -12.26 -1.90
CA ALA A 222 14.86 -11.69 -2.57
C ALA A 222 14.58 -10.24 -2.99
N GLN A 223 15.56 -9.36 -2.80
CA GLN A 223 15.54 -7.98 -3.28
C GLN A 223 16.87 -7.61 -3.93
N THR A 224 16.84 -6.71 -4.92
CA THR A 224 18.07 -6.26 -5.60
C THR A 224 18.91 -5.28 -4.77
N GLN A 225 18.38 -4.79 -3.65
CA GLN A 225 18.97 -3.73 -2.85
C GLN A 225 18.96 -4.12 -1.37
N GLU A 226 20.08 -3.86 -0.71
CA GLU A 226 20.18 -3.82 0.75
C GLU A 226 19.72 -2.44 1.24
N PRO A 227 18.91 -2.35 2.32
CA PRO A 227 18.59 -1.07 2.94
C PRO A 227 19.85 -0.37 3.51
N ASP A 228 19.90 0.96 3.41
CA ASP A 228 20.96 1.80 3.96
C ASP A 228 20.78 2.09 5.47
N ALA A 229 19.54 2.07 5.96
CA ALA A 229 19.18 2.15 7.37
C ALA A 229 17.95 1.28 7.66
N LEU A 230 17.67 1.00 8.94
CA LEU A 230 16.40 0.39 9.37
C LEU A 230 15.42 1.39 9.98
N MET A 231 15.88 2.54 10.48
CA MET A 231 14.95 3.52 11.05
C MET A 231 14.27 4.31 9.94
N SER A 232 12.94 4.23 9.85
CA SER A 232 12.15 4.88 8.79
C SER A 232 12.31 6.41 8.73
N PHE A 233 12.75 7.07 9.81
CA PHE A 233 13.04 8.51 9.77
C PHE A 233 14.35 8.86 9.05
N ALA A 234 15.23 7.88 8.81
CA ALA A 234 16.59 8.08 8.30
C ALA A 234 16.77 7.64 6.83
N THR A 235 15.74 7.07 6.22
CA THR A 235 15.79 6.60 4.82
C THR A 235 14.41 6.61 4.19
N SER A 236 14.38 6.77 2.86
CA SER A 236 13.19 6.66 2.02
C SER A 236 13.23 5.44 1.08
N MET A 237 14.19 4.52 1.29
CA MET A 237 14.36 3.35 0.44
C MET A 237 13.18 2.38 0.54
N MET A 238 12.60 2.00 -0.60
CA MET A 238 11.57 0.95 -0.64
C MET A 238 12.06 -0.39 -0.12
N ALA A 239 13.35 -0.69 -0.28
CA ALA A 239 13.95 -1.91 0.24
C ALA A 239 13.83 -1.98 1.78
N GLN A 240 14.07 -0.85 2.45
CA GLN A 240 13.83 -0.70 3.89
C GLN A 240 12.34 -0.81 4.21
N ARG A 241 11.49 -0.10 3.47
CA ARG A 241 10.06 -0.02 3.77
C ARG A 241 9.37 -1.39 3.68
N ASN A 242 9.79 -2.24 2.76
CA ASN A 242 9.36 -3.64 2.65
C ASN A 242 9.71 -4.51 3.88
N ILE A 243 10.61 -4.06 4.73
CA ILE A 243 10.99 -4.76 5.96
C ILE A 243 10.33 -4.05 7.16
N ALA A 244 10.36 -2.71 7.18
CA ALA A 244 9.75 -1.89 8.23
C ALA A 244 8.26 -2.16 8.44
N MET A 245 7.50 -2.39 7.36
CA MET A 245 6.09 -2.76 7.47
C MET A 245 5.79 -4.00 8.32
N GLN A 246 6.80 -4.84 8.58
CA GLN A 246 6.64 -6.02 9.40
C GLN A 246 6.96 -5.79 10.88
N TYR A 247 7.90 -4.90 11.21
CA TYR A 247 8.30 -4.67 12.61
C TYR A 247 7.85 -3.34 13.18
N GLU A 248 7.60 -2.33 12.34
CA GLU A 248 7.02 -1.06 12.74
C GLU A 248 5.50 -1.16 12.89
N ASP A 249 4.95 -0.29 13.74
CA ASP A 249 3.52 -0.01 13.83
C ASP A 249 3.35 1.46 14.18
N GLY A 250 2.22 2.05 13.80
CA GLY A 250 1.94 3.48 13.95
C GLY A 250 0.58 3.75 14.55
N LEU A 251 0.28 5.02 14.83
CA LEU A 251 -1.08 5.41 15.26
C LEU A 251 -2.12 5.06 14.18
N ILE A 252 -1.77 5.31 12.93
CA ILE A 252 -2.56 5.01 11.74
C ILE A 252 -1.70 4.21 10.76
N MET A 253 -2.37 3.63 9.77
CA MET A 253 -1.74 2.94 8.65
C MET A 253 -2.46 3.33 7.37
N GLU A 254 -1.70 3.54 6.31
CA GLU A 254 -2.24 3.70 4.98
C GLU A 254 -2.39 2.31 4.33
N PHE A 255 -3.50 2.08 3.64
CA PHE A 255 -3.65 0.93 2.74
C PHE A 255 -3.04 1.25 1.38
N PRO A 256 -2.72 0.23 0.55
CA PRO A 256 -2.08 0.46 -0.75
C PRO A 256 -2.77 1.52 -1.62
N ASN A 257 -4.09 1.61 -1.54
CA ASN A 257 -4.90 2.58 -2.29
C ASN A 257 -4.92 4.00 -1.69
N GLY A 258 -4.10 4.31 -0.68
CA GLY A 258 -4.05 5.59 0.03
C GLY A 258 -5.04 5.74 1.18
N THR A 259 -5.95 4.79 1.39
CA THR A 259 -6.94 4.92 2.47
C THR A 259 -6.27 4.76 3.83
N VAL A 260 -6.41 5.77 4.68
CA VAL A 260 -5.88 5.73 6.05
C VAL A 260 -6.85 5.01 6.98
N VAL A 261 -6.34 4.09 7.80
CA VAL A 261 -7.09 3.32 8.81
C VAL A 261 -6.41 3.40 10.18
N PRO A 262 -7.15 3.24 11.29
CA PRO A 262 -6.58 3.25 12.62
C PRO A 262 -5.78 1.97 12.94
N ARG A 263 -4.57 2.12 13.51
CA ARG A 263 -3.69 1.05 14.01
C ARG A 263 -3.59 1.08 15.53
N MET A 264 -2.57 1.74 16.10
CA MET A 264 -2.42 1.95 17.55
C MET A 264 -3.40 3.01 18.07
N ALA A 265 -3.98 3.84 17.19
CA ALA A 265 -5.15 4.64 17.48
C ALA A 265 -6.45 3.86 17.21
N LEU A 266 -7.57 4.42 17.63
CA LEU A 266 -8.93 3.92 17.46
C LEU A 266 -9.72 4.73 16.42
N ASN A 267 -9.17 5.86 15.96
CA ASN A 267 -9.75 6.72 14.95
C ASN A 267 -8.67 7.37 14.09
N VAL A 268 -9.06 7.74 12.88
CA VAL A 268 -8.36 8.70 12.03
C VAL A 268 -9.06 10.05 12.19
N PRO A 269 -8.38 11.11 12.65
CA PRO A 269 -9.03 12.41 12.84
C PRO A 269 -9.66 12.92 11.55
N ASN A 270 -10.87 13.47 11.65
CA ASN A 270 -11.59 14.00 10.50
C ASN A 270 -12.58 15.09 10.92
N PHE A 271 -12.97 15.93 9.95
CA PHE A 271 -13.91 17.03 10.20
C PHE A 271 -15.35 16.55 10.47
N LYS A 272 -15.73 15.36 9.97
CA LYS A 272 -17.13 14.89 10.02
C LYS A 272 -17.57 14.50 11.42
N ASP A 273 -16.69 13.93 12.23
CA ASP A 273 -16.97 13.51 13.60
C ASP A 273 -16.47 14.50 14.68
N GLY A 274 -15.92 15.65 14.25
CA GLY A 274 -15.43 16.70 15.14
C GLY A 274 -14.07 16.40 15.79
N THR A 275 -13.41 15.28 15.45
CA THR A 275 -12.05 14.99 15.92
C THR A 275 -10.99 15.81 15.20
N TRP A 276 -11.34 16.50 14.11
CA TRP A 276 -10.54 17.56 13.51
C TRP A 276 -11.35 18.85 13.42
N THR A 277 -10.84 19.93 14.01
CA THR A 277 -11.46 21.26 13.96
C THR A 277 -10.45 22.35 13.60
N THR A 278 -10.94 23.45 13.05
CA THR A 278 -10.15 24.67 12.80
C THR A 278 -10.69 25.85 13.60
N TYR A 279 -9.82 26.77 14.02
CA TYR A 279 -10.20 27.99 14.74
C TYR A 279 -9.18 29.12 14.49
N LYS A 280 -9.49 30.34 14.93
CA LYS A 280 -8.52 31.46 14.84
C LYS A 280 -7.54 31.41 16.01
N GLY A 281 -6.26 31.33 15.69
CA GLY A 281 -5.16 31.34 16.65
C GLY A 281 -4.92 32.73 17.25
N PRO A 282 -4.07 32.82 18.29
CA PRO A 282 -3.68 34.10 18.91
C PRO A 282 -3.00 35.07 17.94
N ASP A 283 -2.40 34.56 16.86
CA ASP A 283 -1.76 35.30 15.78
C ASP A 283 -2.73 35.72 14.65
N GLY A 284 -4.03 35.39 14.79
CA GLY A 284 -5.05 35.63 13.77
C GLY A 284 -5.05 34.64 12.60
N LYS A 285 -4.09 33.70 12.54
CA LYS A 285 -4.05 32.64 11.54
C LYS A 285 -5.08 31.56 11.83
N THR A 286 -5.34 30.71 10.85
CA THR A 286 -6.18 29.52 11.07
C THR A 286 -5.32 28.43 11.70
N TRP A 287 -5.65 28.05 12.92
CA TRP A 287 -5.05 26.94 13.65
C TRP A 287 -5.97 25.73 13.61
N MET A 288 -5.44 24.55 13.94
CA MET A 288 -6.21 23.31 13.95
C MET A 288 -6.04 22.54 15.26
N LYS A 289 -7.01 21.70 15.57
CA LYS A 289 -6.92 20.65 16.59
C LYS A 289 -7.31 19.31 16.01
N THR A 290 -6.50 18.30 16.30
CA THR A 290 -6.81 16.89 15.99
C THR A 290 -6.79 16.04 17.26
N THR A 291 -7.80 15.20 17.43
CA THR A 291 -7.97 14.32 18.59
C THR A 291 -7.84 12.86 18.17
N TYR A 292 -6.91 12.15 18.81
CA TYR A 292 -6.69 10.71 18.65
C TYR A 292 -7.06 9.99 19.94
N TYR A 293 -7.85 8.93 19.82
CA TYR A 293 -8.11 7.96 20.87
C TYR A 293 -7.16 6.78 20.70
N LEU A 294 -6.46 6.37 21.75
CA LEU A 294 -5.33 5.45 21.69
C LEU A 294 -5.68 4.09 22.31
N ARG A 295 -5.17 3.01 21.72
CA ARG A 295 -5.42 1.66 22.20
C ARG A 295 -4.72 1.41 23.53
N LYS A 296 -5.39 0.66 24.40
CA LYS A 296 -4.84 0.27 25.70
C LYS A 296 -4.02 -1.02 25.58
N GLY A 297 -2.99 -1.16 26.40
CA GLY A 297 -2.23 -2.40 26.54
C GLY A 297 -1.25 -2.71 25.39
N VAL A 298 -0.95 -1.73 24.54
CA VAL A 298 0.07 -1.89 23.50
C VAL A 298 1.46 -2.00 24.14
N LYS A 299 2.30 -2.87 23.58
CA LYS A 299 3.67 -3.13 24.04
C LYS A 299 4.66 -3.07 22.88
N TRP A 300 5.86 -2.62 23.20
CA TRP A 300 7.03 -2.75 22.36
C TRP A 300 7.48 -4.21 22.26
N SER A 301 8.29 -4.56 21.25
CA SER A 301 8.75 -5.94 21.00
C SER A 301 9.71 -6.51 22.06
N ASP A 302 10.14 -5.70 23.04
CA ASP A 302 10.82 -6.14 24.27
C ASP A 302 9.86 -6.41 25.44
N GLY A 303 8.56 -6.18 25.26
CA GLY A 303 7.52 -6.36 26.27
C GLY A 303 7.24 -5.13 27.12
N THR A 304 8.00 -4.05 26.95
CA THR A 304 7.76 -2.76 27.65
C THR A 304 6.43 -2.16 27.18
N PRO A 305 5.53 -1.74 28.09
CA PRO A 305 4.31 -1.02 27.70
C PRO A 305 4.65 0.26 26.94
N VAL A 306 3.87 0.56 25.89
CA VAL A 306 3.96 1.85 25.19
C VAL A 306 3.51 2.96 26.12
N ASN A 307 4.34 3.99 26.28
CA ASN A 307 3.98 5.22 26.96
C ASN A 307 3.74 6.29 25.88
N TYR A 308 2.51 6.40 25.41
CA TYR A 308 2.16 7.29 24.30
C TYR A 308 2.65 8.72 24.51
N LYS A 309 2.54 9.25 25.73
CA LYS A 309 3.01 10.61 26.03
C LYS A 309 4.51 10.72 25.80
N ASP A 310 5.31 9.87 26.44
CA ASP A 310 6.76 10.01 26.39
C ASP A 310 7.34 9.58 25.04
N ASP A 311 6.79 8.53 24.43
CA ASP A 311 7.28 7.95 23.17
C ASP A 311 6.93 8.84 21.95
N ILE A 312 5.76 9.50 21.96
CA ILE A 312 5.39 10.47 20.89
C ILE A 312 6.14 11.78 21.08
N ASN A 313 6.25 12.30 22.30
CA ASN A 313 7.00 13.54 22.53
C ASN A 313 8.48 13.35 22.18
N PHE A 314 9.07 12.20 22.51
CA PHE A 314 10.44 11.86 22.10
C PHE A 314 10.58 11.80 20.57
N ALA A 315 9.67 11.11 19.89
CA ALA A 315 9.69 11.05 18.43
C ALA A 315 9.57 12.44 17.80
N VAL A 316 8.59 13.24 18.19
CA VAL A 316 8.33 14.55 17.59
C VAL A 316 9.41 15.56 17.95
N PHE A 317 9.68 15.79 19.24
CA PHE A 317 10.53 16.90 19.67
C PHE A 317 12.01 16.55 19.71
N ASP A 318 12.36 15.34 20.16
CA ASP A 318 13.77 14.94 20.28
C ASP A 318 14.31 14.39 18.95
N ILE A 319 13.54 13.60 18.20
CA ILE A 319 14.02 13.04 16.91
C ILE A 319 13.79 14.02 15.75
N TYR A 320 12.55 14.37 15.44
CA TYR A 320 12.26 15.16 14.24
C TYR A 320 12.62 16.64 14.36
N LEU A 321 12.28 17.29 15.48
CA LEU A 321 12.38 18.75 15.61
C LEU A 321 13.66 19.26 16.31
N SER A 322 14.55 18.37 16.76
CA SER A 322 15.74 18.78 17.51
C SER A 322 16.85 19.38 16.65
N GLY A 323 16.85 19.10 15.35
CA GLY A 323 17.95 19.46 14.43
C GLY A 323 19.24 18.67 14.64
N LYS A 324 19.22 17.62 15.47
CA LYS A 324 20.43 16.83 15.83
C LYS A 324 20.70 15.64 14.91
N ILE A 325 19.72 15.24 14.11
CA ILE A 325 19.81 14.07 13.23
C ILE A 325 19.83 14.57 11.78
N GLU A 326 21.00 14.45 11.14
CA GLU A 326 21.22 14.89 9.75
C GLU A 326 20.29 14.18 8.76
N GLN A 327 19.99 12.89 9.00
CA GLN A 327 19.21 12.07 8.07
C GLN A 327 17.71 12.38 8.04
N ILE A 328 17.21 13.30 8.88
CA ILE A 328 15.79 13.71 8.85
C ILE A 328 15.54 14.50 7.56
N PRO A 329 14.74 13.96 6.61
CA PRO A 329 14.59 14.58 5.30
C PRO A 329 13.72 15.84 5.35
N THR A 330 12.81 15.91 6.32
CA THR A 330 11.91 17.05 6.52
C THR A 330 11.35 17.07 7.95
N THR A 331 11.09 18.27 8.45
CA THR A 331 10.36 18.50 9.70
C THR A 331 8.86 18.75 9.47
N ASP A 332 8.43 18.91 8.21
CA ASP A 332 7.02 19.09 7.86
C ASP A 332 6.24 17.78 8.07
N PRO A 333 5.01 17.80 8.62
CA PRO A 333 4.30 18.96 9.18
C PRO A 333 4.53 19.15 10.69
N TYR A 334 5.46 18.42 11.31
CA TYR A 334 5.64 18.39 12.76
C TYR A 334 6.08 19.74 13.34
N ASP A 335 6.79 20.55 12.56
CA ASP A 335 7.21 21.91 12.92
C ASP A 335 6.03 22.88 13.15
N LYS A 336 4.85 22.53 12.64
CA LYS A 336 3.58 23.24 12.84
C LYS A 336 2.87 22.84 14.14
N ILE A 337 3.38 21.87 14.88
CA ILE A 337 2.81 21.49 16.17
C ILE A 337 3.14 22.60 17.17
N GLU A 338 2.10 23.14 17.80
CA GLU A 338 2.24 24.05 18.94
C GLU A 338 2.39 23.25 20.23
N LYS A 339 1.52 22.25 20.43
CA LYS A 339 1.57 21.39 21.60
C LYS A 339 0.84 20.07 21.38
N ILE A 340 1.28 19.07 22.15
CA ILE A 340 0.65 17.76 22.26
C ILE A 340 0.20 17.57 23.70
N GLU A 341 -1.11 17.43 23.91
CA GLU A 341 -1.72 17.28 25.22
C GLU A 341 -2.30 15.87 25.39
N PHE A 342 -2.22 15.36 26.61
CA PHE A 342 -2.81 14.09 27.02
C PHE A 342 -3.76 14.33 28.19
N PRO A 343 -5.02 14.71 27.95
CA PRO A 343 -6.02 14.88 29.02
C PRO A 343 -6.18 13.62 29.88
N ASP A 344 -5.93 12.46 29.29
CA ASP A 344 -5.73 11.17 29.95
C ASP A 344 -4.69 10.35 29.17
N PRO A 345 -4.18 9.21 29.70
CA PRO A 345 -3.12 8.43 29.04
C PRO A 345 -3.45 7.88 27.64
N TYR A 346 -4.73 7.89 27.23
CA TYR A 346 -5.22 7.30 25.99
C TYR A 346 -6.01 8.27 25.12
N THR A 347 -5.97 9.56 25.42
CA THR A 347 -6.51 10.62 24.56
C THR A 347 -5.38 11.59 24.24
N MET A 348 -5.03 11.74 22.97
CA MET A 348 -4.04 12.71 22.50
C MET A 348 -4.75 13.83 21.73
N VAL A 349 -4.46 15.06 22.12
CA VAL A 349 -4.93 16.27 21.44
C VAL A 349 -3.73 17.03 20.91
N VAL A 350 -3.64 17.17 19.59
CA VAL A 350 -2.57 17.92 18.92
C VAL A 350 -3.13 19.27 18.52
N THR A 351 -2.46 20.34 18.94
CA THR A 351 -2.74 21.71 18.49
C THR A 351 -1.71 22.08 17.44
N TRP A 352 -2.19 22.51 16.27
CA TRP A 352 -1.38 22.93 15.13
C TRP A 352 -1.50 24.44 14.96
N LYS A 353 -0.36 25.15 14.89
CA LYS A 353 -0.29 26.60 14.68
C LYS A 353 -0.39 27.02 13.21
N ASP A 354 -0.63 26.05 12.33
CA ASP A 354 -0.91 26.26 10.91
C ASP A 354 -1.80 25.12 10.39
N THR A 355 -2.36 25.29 9.19
CA THR A 355 -3.14 24.25 8.52
C THR A 355 -2.23 23.24 7.81
N THR A 356 -2.69 21.99 7.73
CA THR A 356 -2.05 20.93 6.95
C THR A 356 -3.05 19.79 6.73
N PRO A 357 -3.18 19.28 5.49
CA PRO A 357 -4.04 18.13 5.20
C PRO A 357 -3.48 16.82 5.80
N TYR A 358 -2.21 16.81 6.22
CA TYR A 358 -1.52 15.64 6.74
C TYR A 358 -1.71 15.44 8.26
N ALA A 359 -2.50 16.29 8.93
CA ALA A 359 -2.72 16.20 10.37
C ALA A 359 -3.46 14.92 10.81
N ASN A 360 -4.02 14.14 9.88
CA ASN A 360 -4.66 12.85 10.10
C ASN A 360 -3.76 11.63 9.83
N LEU A 361 -2.50 11.83 9.40
CA LEU A 361 -1.52 10.77 9.17
C LEU A 361 -0.85 10.26 10.46
N GLY A 362 -1.36 10.66 11.63
CA GLY A 362 -0.77 10.30 12.91
C GLY A 362 0.54 11.05 13.19
N LEU A 363 1.01 10.91 14.43
CA LEU A 363 2.34 11.36 14.83
C LEU A 363 3.29 10.16 14.89
N PRO A 364 4.60 10.37 14.65
CA PRO A 364 5.60 9.32 14.81
C PRO A 364 5.65 8.89 16.28
N ILE A 365 6.02 7.64 16.51
CA ILE A 365 6.17 7.09 17.86
C ILE A 365 7.38 6.15 17.90
N TYR A 366 8.29 6.41 18.83
CA TYR A 366 9.50 5.61 19.02
C TYR A 366 9.72 5.32 20.51
N PRO A 367 10.14 4.10 20.89
CA PRO A 367 10.39 3.74 22.28
C PRO A 367 11.50 4.60 22.89
N LYS A 368 11.11 5.62 23.66
CA LYS A 368 12.05 6.54 24.32
C LYS A 368 13.00 5.74 25.20
N HIS A 369 12.50 4.76 25.95
CA HIS A 369 13.30 3.93 26.85
C HIS A 369 14.42 3.14 26.16
N PHE A 370 14.32 2.95 24.84
CA PHE A 370 15.32 2.26 24.04
C PHE A 370 16.26 3.25 23.36
N TYR A 371 15.72 4.17 22.57
CA TYR A 371 16.51 5.05 21.71
C TYR A 371 17.22 6.18 22.46
N SER A 372 16.73 6.60 23.63
CA SER A 372 17.41 7.63 24.46
C SER A 372 18.71 7.15 25.13
N LYS A 373 19.11 5.88 24.94
CA LYS A 373 20.35 5.31 25.49
C LYS A 373 21.62 5.75 24.76
N VAL A 374 21.48 6.36 23.57
CA VAL A 374 22.59 6.88 22.77
C VAL A 374 22.37 8.35 22.46
N PRO A 375 23.43 9.15 22.24
CA PRO A 375 23.30 10.50 21.69
C PRO A 375 22.52 10.46 20.38
N LEU A 376 21.63 11.44 20.16
CA LEU A 376 20.75 11.47 18.99
C LEU A 376 21.53 11.61 17.69
N GLU A 377 22.63 12.37 17.72
CA GLU A 377 23.56 12.57 16.61
C GLU A 377 24.21 11.25 16.15
N GLN A 378 24.17 10.21 16.98
CA GLN A 378 24.75 8.88 16.73
C GLN A 378 23.69 7.78 16.59
N ILE A 379 22.39 8.12 16.66
CA ILE A 379 21.33 7.11 16.72
C ILE A 379 21.36 6.20 15.49
N THR A 380 21.57 6.75 14.29
CA THR A 380 21.59 6.07 12.99
C THR A 380 22.80 5.18 12.77
N SER A 381 23.92 5.45 13.44
CA SER A 381 25.15 4.65 13.36
C SER A 381 25.34 3.70 14.55
N SER A 382 24.47 3.77 15.56
CA SER A 382 24.55 2.94 16.76
C SER A 382 24.16 1.48 16.52
N ASP A 383 24.58 0.59 17.44
CA ASP A 383 24.15 -0.81 17.43
C ASP A 383 22.63 -0.97 17.58
N LEU A 384 21.93 0.02 18.16
CA LEU A 384 20.48 0.03 18.29
C LEU A 384 19.80 0.11 16.91
N ALA A 385 20.40 0.83 15.97
CA ALA A 385 19.89 0.98 14.60
C ALA A 385 19.93 -0.34 13.82
N LYS A 386 20.80 -1.28 14.19
CA LYS A 386 20.91 -2.61 13.55
C LYS A 386 19.85 -3.60 14.02
N LYS A 387 19.24 -3.35 15.18
CA LYS A 387 18.19 -4.19 15.76
C LYS A 387 17.12 -3.33 16.45
N PRO A 388 16.37 -2.53 15.66
CA PRO A 388 15.40 -1.59 16.21
C PRO A 388 14.25 -2.30 16.93
N ILE A 389 13.75 -1.67 17.99
CA ILE A 389 12.57 -2.12 18.74
C ILE A 389 11.37 -1.29 18.31
N HIS A 390 10.32 -1.99 17.89
CA HIS A 390 9.03 -1.40 17.53
C HIS A 390 7.87 -2.30 17.97
N ALA A 391 6.64 -1.88 17.66
CA ALA A 391 5.40 -2.51 18.11
C ALA A 391 4.68 -3.34 17.03
N GLY A 392 5.33 -3.64 15.89
CA GLY A 392 4.74 -4.39 14.79
C GLY A 392 4.63 -5.90 15.00
N PRO A 393 4.04 -6.63 14.02
CA PRO A 393 3.76 -8.06 14.11
C PRO A 393 4.99 -8.96 14.18
N TYR A 394 6.11 -8.52 13.62
CA TYR A 394 7.39 -9.20 13.63
C TYR A 394 8.44 -8.34 14.36
N LYS A 395 9.60 -8.91 14.61
CA LYS A 395 10.79 -8.20 15.09
C LYS A 395 12.03 -8.67 14.35
N ILE A 396 13.03 -7.81 14.24
CA ILE A 396 14.33 -8.17 13.67
C ILE A 396 14.97 -9.27 14.54
N ASP A 397 15.30 -10.40 13.90
CA ASP A 397 16.10 -11.46 14.49
C ASP A 397 17.59 -11.08 14.40
N GLN A 398 18.05 -10.81 13.17
CA GLN A 398 19.42 -10.40 12.85
C GLN A 398 19.49 -9.72 11.48
N TRP A 399 20.48 -8.84 11.34
CA TRP A 399 20.95 -8.27 10.07
C TRP A 399 22.42 -8.67 9.88
N VAL A 400 22.69 -9.41 8.82
CA VAL A 400 24.04 -9.73 8.35
C VAL A 400 24.31 -8.84 7.14
N GLU A 401 25.04 -7.75 7.35
CA GLU A 401 25.37 -6.75 6.33
C GLU A 401 25.95 -7.40 5.06
N GLY A 402 25.49 -6.95 3.89
CA GLY A 402 25.87 -7.49 2.59
C GLY A 402 25.27 -8.87 2.28
N SER A 403 24.49 -9.49 3.18
CA SER A 403 23.94 -10.83 3.00
C SER A 403 22.42 -10.91 3.16
N TYR A 404 21.90 -10.76 4.38
CA TYR A 404 20.47 -10.91 4.65
C TYR A 404 19.99 -10.23 5.93
N ILE A 405 18.69 -9.95 5.99
CA ILE A 405 17.95 -9.65 7.23
C ILE A 405 16.96 -10.77 7.49
N SER A 406 16.75 -11.13 8.75
CA SER A 406 15.67 -12.06 9.12
C SER A 406 14.80 -11.51 10.24
N LEU A 407 13.53 -11.91 10.20
CA LEU A 407 12.49 -11.49 11.14
C LEU A 407 11.73 -12.70 11.68
N VAL A 408 11.28 -12.59 12.92
CA VAL A 408 10.49 -13.59 13.62
C VAL A 408 9.27 -12.95 14.27
N PRO A 409 8.18 -13.69 14.54
CA PRO A 409 6.98 -13.14 15.18
C PRO A 409 7.30 -12.40 16.49
N ASN A 410 6.70 -11.22 16.67
CA ASN A 410 6.76 -10.47 17.91
C ASN A 410 5.79 -11.08 18.93
N PRO A 411 6.27 -11.65 20.05
CA PRO A 411 5.39 -12.30 21.03
C PRO A 411 4.52 -11.31 21.82
N TYR A 412 4.82 -10.01 21.76
CA TYR A 412 4.11 -8.94 22.48
C TYR A 412 3.23 -8.08 21.58
N TRP A 413 3.13 -8.43 20.30
CA TRP A 413 2.29 -7.69 19.38
C TRP A 413 0.85 -7.67 19.87
N PHE A 414 0.28 -6.47 19.99
CA PHE A 414 -1.07 -6.26 20.55
C PHE A 414 -2.21 -6.70 19.62
N GLY A 415 -1.88 -7.07 18.37
CA GLY A 415 -2.82 -7.32 17.30
C GLY A 415 -3.88 -8.39 17.58
N TRP A 416 -4.77 -8.55 16.60
CA TRP A 416 -5.86 -9.52 16.45
C TRP A 416 -6.27 -10.37 17.67
N ALA A 417 -6.64 -9.73 18.78
CA ALA A 417 -7.10 -10.40 19.99
C ALA A 417 -6.13 -11.48 20.52
N GLY A 418 -4.82 -11.22 20.44
CA GLY A 418 -3.78 -12.13 20.94
C GLY A 418 -3.35 -13.23 19.96
N ALA A 419 -3.86 -13.24 18.72
CA ALA A 419 -3.29 -14.09 17.68
C ALA A 419 -1.96 -13.55 17.17
N LYS A 420 -1.10 -14.49 16.78
CA LYS A 420 0.22 -14.21 16.23
C LYS A 420 0.21 -14.37 14.72
N PRO A 421 1.14 -13.71 14.01
CA PRO A 421 1.40 -14.00 12.62
C PRO A 421 1.69 -15.49 12.39
N LEU A 422 1.27 -16.01 11.23
CA LEU A 422 1.35 -17.45 10.95
C LEU A 422 2.70 -17.88 10.39
N ILE A 423 3.34 -17.05 9.56
CA ILE A 423 4.71 -17.29 9.10
C ILE A 423 5.67 -17.14 10.29
N GLN A 424 6.57 -18.11 10.48
CA GLN A 424 7.46 -18.15 11.64
C GLN A 424 8.81 -17.48 11.38
N LYS A 425 9.18 -17.26 10.12
CA LYS A 425 10.41 -16.56 9.76
C LYS A 425 10.33 -15.92 8.38
N PHE A 426 10.80 -14.69 8.28
CA PHE A 426 11.16 -14.07 7.00
C PHE A 426 12.68 -14.00 6.88
N VAL A 427 13.19 -14.22 5.67
CA VAL A 427 14.61 -14.02 5.34
C VAL A 427 14.68 -13.20 4.06
N TYR A 428 15.14 -11.97 4.17
CA TYR A 428 15.37 -11.03 3.08
C TYR A 428 16.81 -11.16 2.61
N GLN A 429 17.04 -11.62 1.39
CA GLN A 429 18.36 -11.79 0.78
C GLN A 429 18.62 -10.73 -0.28
N TRP A 430 19.85 -10.23 -0.32
CA TRP A 430 20.29 -9.24 -1.30
C TRP A 430 20.85 -9.92 -2.54
N ILE A 431 20.16 -9.84 -3.67
CA ILE A 431 20.59 -10.42 -4.95
C ILE A 431 20.56 -9.31 -6.01
N PRO A 432 21.64 -8.53 -6.17
CA PRO A 432 21.65 -7.36 -7.06
C PRO A 432 21.46 -7.69 -8.54
N ASP A 433 21.85 -8.89 -8.97
CA ASP A 433 21.72 -9.34 -10.35
C ASP A 433 20.39 -10.09 -10.58
N THR A 434 19.55 -9.56 -11.47
CA THR A 434 18.19 -10.09 -11.71
C THR A 434 18.20 -11.47 -12.38
N ASN A 435 19.23 -11.79 -13.18
CA ASN A 435 19.40 -13.14 -13.76
C ASN A 435 19.69 -14.17 -12.67
N THR A 436 20.60 -13.86 -11.75
CA THR A 436 20.90 -14.67 -10.57
C THR A 436 19.67 -14.82 -9.69
N MET A 437 18.88 -13.76 -9.51
CA MET A 437 17.62 -13.82 -8.78
C MET A 437 16.63 -14.79 -9.44
N LEU A 438 16.42 -14.70 -10.76
CA LEU A 438 15.56 -15.61 -11.52
C LEU A 438 16.04 -17.07 -11.41
N MET A 439 17.34 -17.33 -11.46
CA MET A 439 17.89 -18.68 -11.27
C MET A 439 17.61 -19.23 -9.87
N ASN A 440 17.61 -18.40 -8.83
CA ASN A 440 17.23 -18.81 -7.48
C ASN A 440 15.72 -19.06 -7.33
N VAL A 441 14.88 -18.31 -8.06
CA VAL A 441 13.43 -18.58 -8.18
C VAL A 441 13.20 -19.94 -8.86
N LEU A 442 13.87 -20.20 -9.99
CA LEU A 442 13.80 -21.48 -10.72
C LEU A 442 14.25 -22.66 -9.85
N ALA A 443 15.31 -22.49 -9.06
CA ALA A 443 15.82 -23.49 -8.14
C ALA A 443 14.93 -23.66 -6.88
N GLY A 444 13.87 -22.85 -6.72
CA GLY A 444 12.97 -22.89 -5.56
C GLY A 444 13.57 -22.36 -4.25
N LYS A 445 14.73 -21.68 -4.32
CA LYS A 445 15.44 -21.09 -3.17
C LYS A 445 14.82 -19.77 -2.69
N VAL A 446 14.10 -19.08 -3.57
CA VAL A 446 13.37 -17.84 -3.29
C VAL A 446 11.87 -18.12 -3.37
N ASP A 447 11.13 -17.60 -2.40
CA ASP A 447 9.67 -17.74 -2.29
C ASP A 447 8.91 -16.52 -2.81
N LEU A 448 9.55 -15.34 -2.76
CA LEU A 448 8.99 -14.06 -3.18
C LEU A 448 10.13 -13.14 -3.63
N THR A 449 9.92 -12.40 -4.72
CA THR A 449 10.82 -11.30 -5.10
C THR A 449 10.13 -9.96 -4.86
N LEU A 450 10.79 -9.02 -4.18
CA LEU A 450 10.35 -7.62 -4.04
C LEU A 450 11.46 -6.71 -4.61
N ILE A 451 11.12 -5.64 -5.33
CA ILE A 451 12.13 -4.77 -5.98
C ILE A 451 13.12 -5.66 -6.78
N GLY A 452 12.55 -6.58 -7.54
CA GLY A 452 13.24 -7.79 -8.01
C GLY A 452 13.39 -7.84 -9.52
N LEU A 453 12.76 -8.85 -10.12
CA LEU A 453 12.86 -9.16 -11.53
C LEU A 453 12.42 -8.00 -12.43
N GLY A 454 13.15 -7.76 -13.53
CA GLY A 454 12.73 -6.86 -14.59
C GLY A 454 11.67 -7.52 -15.49
N SER A 455 11.14 -6.77 -16.45
CA SER A 455 10.07 -7.25 -17.36
C SER A 455 10.46 -8.52 -18.13
N LYS A 456 11.73 -8.63 -18.53
CA LYS A 456 12.26 -9.79 -19.28
C LYS A 456 12.29 -11.05 -18.40
N GLU A 457 12.79 -10.93 -17.17
CA GLU A 457 12.84 -12.05 -16.22
C GLU A 457 11.43 -12.42 -15.75
N ALA A 458 10.53 -11.45 -15.60
CA ALA A 458 9.12 -11.67 -15.28
C ALA A 458 8.44 -12.58 -16.32
N GLN A 459 8.63 -12.30 -17.61
CA GLN A 459 8.08 -13.10 -18.71
C GLN A 459 8.63 -14.54 -18.70
N GLN A 460 9.87 -14.73 -18.24
CA GLN A 460 10.43 -16.07 -18.05
C GLN A 460 9.81 -16.76 -16.83
N ALA A 461 9.63 -16.03 -15.72
CA ALA A 461 9.01 -16.54 -14.50
C ALA A 461 7.54 -16.95 -14.70
N GLU A 462 6.81 -16.32 -15.63
CA GLU A 462 5.44 -16.71 -16.01
C GLU A 462 5.34 -18.17 -16.49
N LYS A 463 6.44 -18.73 -17.00
CA LYS A 463 6.51 -20.12 -17.49
C LYS A 463 6.72 -21.14 -16.36
N ILE A 464 6.99 -20.68 -15.13
CA ILE A 464 7.25 -21.55 -13.98
C ILE A 464 5.92 -21.93 -13.32
N PRO A 465 5.49 -23.21 -13.34
CA PRO A 465 4.15 -23.59 -12.88
C PRO A 465 3.87 -23.27 -11.40
N THR A 466 4.91 -23.19 -10.57
CA THR A 466 4.82 -22.94 -9.12
C THR A 466 4.85 -21.47 -8.73
N ILE A 467 5.06 -20.57 -9.68
CA ILE A 467 5.18 -19.12 -9.44
C ILE A 467 3.95 -18.40 -9.99
N LYS A 468 3.46 -17.43 -9.25
CA LYS A 468 2.47 -16.46 -9.72
C LYS A 468 3.21 -15.16 -10.03
N VAL A 469 3.20 -14.72 -11.29
CA VAL A 469 3.74 -13.41 -11.64
C VAL A 469 2.62 -12.38 -11.51
N GLN A 470 2.83 -11.39 -10.65
CA GLN A 470 1.91 -10.27 -10.47
C GLN A 470 2.56 -9.00 -11.00
N LYS A 471 1.81 -8.24 -11.80
CA LYS A 471 2.20 -6.94 -12.34
C LYS A 471 1.26 -5.91 -11.76
N ILE A 472 1.79 -5.02 -10.94
CA ILE A 472 1.00 -4.07 -10.17
C ILE A 472 1.41 -2.66 -10.58
N PRO A 473 0.47 -1.83 -11.10
CA PRO A 473 0.77 -0.43 -11.33
C PRO A 473 1.26 0.25 -10.04
N SER A 474 2.34 1.00 -10.13
CA SER A 474 2.98 1.62 -8.98
C SER A 474 2.74 3.12 -8.94
N THR A 475 2.90 3.75 -7.78
CA THR A 475 3.03 5.21 -7.70
C THR A 475 4.47 5.69 -7.89
N PHE A 476 5.42 4.80 -8.18
CA PHE A 476 6.78 5.19 -8.53
C PHE A 476 6.87 5.73 -9.95
N TRP A 477 7.56 6.86 -10.10
CA TRP A 477 7.93 7.41 -11.40
C TRP A 477 9.43 7.51 -11.53
N GLU A 478 9.96 6.96 -12.62
CA GLU A 478 11.34 7.14 -13.03
C GLU A 478 11.49 8.49 -13.73
N HIS A 479 12.53 9.25 -13.39
CA HIS A 479 12.80 10.55 -13.99
C HIS A 479 14.30 10.85 -14.06
N PHE A 480 14.64 11.89 -14.80
CA PHE A 480 15.85 12.68 -14.58
C PHE A 480 15.56 13.77 -13.56
N GLU A 481 16.27 13.72 -12.44
CA GLU A 481 16.49 14.84 -11.53
C GLU A 481 17.56 15.74 -12.15
N ILE A 482 17.24 17.02 -12.38
CA ILE A 482 18.14 17.96 -13.05
C ILE A 482 18.64 18.98 -12.03
N ASN A 483 19.96 19.06 -11.84
CA ASN A 483 20.54 20.14 -11.04
C ASN A 483 20.47 21.46 -11.81
N VAL A 484 19.49 22.31 -11.50
CA VAL A 484 19.25 23.56 -12.24
C VAL A 484 20.27 24.66 -11.94
N THR A 485 21.16 24.43 -10.96
CA THR A 485 22.27 25.33 -10.64
C THR A 485 23.54 25.04 -11.44
N ASP A 486 23.58 23.93 -12.19
CA ASP A 486 24.69 23.64 -13.10
C ASP A 486 24.75 24.68 -14.25
N PRO A 487 25.95 25.13 -14.68
CA PRO A 487 26.07 26.19 -15.68
C PRO A 487 25.42 25.88 -17.03
N ILE A 488 25.39 24.61 -17.48
CA ILE A 488 24.74 24.20 -18.73
C ILE A 488 23.23 24.07 -18.51
N LEU A 489 22.84 23.43 -17.41
CA LEU A 489 21.45 23.10 -17.11
C LEU A 489 20.67 24.27 -16.51
N SER A 490 21.31 25.37 -16.13
CA SER A 490 20.64 26.61 -15.72
C SER A 490 19.79 27.24 -16.83
N ASP A 491 20.16 27.02 -18.10
CA ASP A 491 19.36 27.43 -19.26
C ASP A 491 18.18 26.47 -19.47
N VAL A 492 16.96 26.98 -19.22
CA VAL A 492 15.72 26.21 -19.37
C VAL A 492 15.52 25.64 -20.77
N ARG A 493 16.11 26.26 -21.81
CA ARG A 493 16.03 25.75 -23.19
C ARG A 493 16.78 24.43 -23.33
N VAL A 494 17.91 24.26 -22.64
CA VAL A 494 18.65 22.98 -22.62
C VAL A 494 17.83 21.91 -21.90
N ARG A 495 17.20 22.24 -20.77
CA ARG A 495 16.31 21.30 -20.03
C ARG A 495 15.09 20.89 -20.85
N LYS A 496 14.45 21.84 -21.54
CA LYS A 496 13.36 21.56 -22.49
C LYS A 496 13.85 20.70 -23.67
N ALA A 497 15.04 20.96 -24.20
CA ALA A 497 15.61 20.16 -25.28
C ALA A 497 15.89 18.71 -24.85
N LEU A 498 16.32 18.46 -23.60
CA LEU A 498 16.42 17.11 -23.03
C LEU A 498 15.06 16.41 -23.07
N ALA A 499 14.00 17.05 -22.58
CA ALA A 499 12.65 16.48 -22.58
C ALA A 499 12.11 16.20 -24.00
N TYR A 500 12.30 17.13 -24.94
CA TYR A 500 11.92 16.94 -26.35
C TYR A 500 12.77 15.89 -27.07
N GLY A 501 13.98 15.61 -26.60
CA GLY A 501 14.93 14.69 -27.22
C GLY A 501 14.72 13.21 -26.89
N ILE A 502 13.85 12.89 -25.93
CA ILE A 502 13.63 11.52 -25.45
C ILE A 502 12.33 10.96 -26.04
N ASP A 503 12.45 9.80 -26.67
CA ASP A 503 11.32 9.01 -27.16
C ASP A 503 10.94 7.99 -26.08
N TYR A 504 9.95 8.35 -25.26
CA TYR A 504 9.48 7.52 -24.15
C TYR A 504 8.87 6.19 -24.62
N ASP A 505 8.21 6.18 -25.78
CA ASP A 505 7.62 4.95 -26.35
C ASP A 505 8.72 3.95 -26.74
N ASP A 506 9.75 4.43 -27.44
CA ASP A 506 10.92 3.61 -27.82
C ASP A 506 11.70 3.13 -26.58
N LEU A 507 11.92 4.00 -25.59
CA LEU A 507 12.59 3.65 -24.33
C LEU A 507 11.86 2.53 -23.60
N ASN A 508 10.56 2.71 -23.36
CA ASN A 508 9.73 1.79 -22.61
C ASN A 508 9.56 0.46 -23.35
N MET A 509 9.42 0.47 -24.68
CA MET A 509 9.34 -0.75 -25.47
C MET A 509 10.65 -1.55 -25.41
N ARG A 510 11.81 -0.90 -25.60
CA ARG A 510 13.12 -1.59 -25.64
C ARG A 510 13.54 -2.18 -24.29
N VAL A 511 13.31 -1.43 -23.21
CA VAL A 511 13.80 -1.82 -21.88
C VAL A 511 12.75 -2.62 -21.12
N HIS A 512 11.50 -2.14 -21.12
CA HIS A 512 10.44 -2.63 -20.24
C HIS A 512 9.39 -3.48 -20.95
N LEU A 513 9.56 -3.76 -22.24
CA LEU A 513 8.64 -4.56 -23.07
C LEU A 513 7.22 -3.97 -23.13
N GLY A 514 7.09 -2.65 -22.98
CA GLY A 514 5.80 -1.95 -22.93
C GLY A 514 4.98 -2.22 -21.66
N VAL A 515 5.57 -2.80 -20.62
CA VAL A 515 4.89 -3.09 -19.34
C VAL A 515 4.72 -1.82 -18.50
N ARG A 516 5.71 -0.92 -18.52
CA ARG A 516 5.63 0.37 -17.81
C ARG A 516 4.75 1.34 -18.62
N LYS A 517 4.30 2.42 -18.01
CA LYS A 517 3.54 3.48 -18.71
C LYS A 517 4.41 4.71 -18.92
N ASN A 518 4.23 5.45 -20.00
CA ASN A 518 4.95 6.69 -20.20
C ASN A 518 4.41 7.78 -19.26
N LEU A 519 5.30 8.67 -18.80
CA LEU A 519 4.95 9.78 -17.94
C LEU A 519 4.94 11.10 -18.71
N TYR A 520 3.75 11.61 -19.03
CA TYR A 520 3.57 12.87 -19.78
C TYR A 520 3.09 14.05 -18.93
N TYR A 521 2.99 13.90 -17.61
CA TYR A 521 2.47 14.92 -16.70
C TYR A 521 3.50 15.18 -15.59
N PRO A 522 3.48 16.39 -14.98
CA PRO A 522 4.11 16.62 -13.69
C PRO A 522 3.62 15.58 -12.68
N TYR A 523 4.48 15.20 -11.74
CA TYR A 523 4.19 14.07 -10.87
C TYR A 523 3.32 14.43 -9.67
N ILE A 524 3.30 15.69 -9.23
CA ILE A 524 2.85 16.06 -7.88
C ILE A 524 1.45 15.54 -7.59
N ALA A 525 0.50 15.80 -8.49
CA ALA A 525 -0.88 15.34 -8.34
C ALA A 525 -1.24 14.23 -9.34
N LEU A 526 -0.24 13.54 -9.90
CA LEU A 526 -0.42 12.59 -10.99
C LEU A 526 -1.50 11.53 -10.76
N PHE A 527 -1.55 10.99 -9.54
CA PHE A 527 -2.45 9.88 -9.19
C PHE A 527 -3.82 10.33 -8.69
N ASN A 528 -3.99 11.63 -8.39
CA ASN A 528 -5.25 12.20 -7.97
C ASN A 528 -5.84 13.09 -9.08
N GLU A 529 -6.82 12.56 -9.81
CA GLU A 529 -7.47 13.28 -10.92
C GLU A 529 -8.12 14.60 -10.51
N PHE A 530 -8.55 14.74 -9.25
CA PHE A 530 -9.13 15.99 -8.77
C PHE A 530 -8.05 17.07 -8.65
N TYR A 531 -6.86 16.75 -8.16
CA TYR A 531 -5.77 17.73 -7.98
C TYR A 531 -4.89 17.93 -9.21
N ARG A 532 -4.89 16.97 -10.15
CA ARG A 532 -4.08 17.03 -11.38
C ARG A 532 -4.59 18.06 -12.37
N ASN A 533 -3.71 18.93 -12.84
CA ASN A 533 -3.97 19.85 -13.93
C ASN A 533 -3.92 19.13 -15.29
N PRO A 534 -5.05 18.96 -15.98
CA PRO A 534 -5.06 18.25 -17.26
C PRO A 534 -4.34 19.01 -18.39
N LYS A 535 -4.02 20.30 -18.20
CA LYS A 535 -3.32 21.13 -19.19
C LYS A 535 -1.80 21.16 -19.00
N ALA A 536 -1.31 20.80 -17.82
CA ALA A 536 0.12 20.75 -17.54
C ALA A 536 0.68 19.44 -18.11
N VAL A 537 1.14 19.49 -19.36
CA VAL A 537 1.70 18.33 -20.08
C VAL A 537 3.17 18.59 -20.34
N MET A 538 4.02 17.63 -19.98
CA MET A 538 5.45 17.68 -20.23
C MET A 538 5.74 17.63 -21.75
N PRO A 539 6.89 18.18 -22.20
CA PRO A 539 7.30 18.07 -23.60
C PRO A 539 7.24 16.63 -24.12
N LYS A 540 6.60 16.44 -25.28
CA LYS A 540 6.57 15.17 -26.00
C LYS A 540 7.74 15.11 -26.97
N TYR A 541 8.18 13.90 -27.34
CA TYR A 541 9.28 13.72 -28.29
C TYR A 541 9.10 14.54 -29.57
N ASP A 542 10.01 15.49 -29.78
CA ASP A 542 10.11 16.35 -30.95
C ASP A 542 11.59 16.78 -31.12
N PRO A 543 12.41 15.97 -31.81
CA PRO A 543 13.82 16.28 -31.97
C PRO A 543 14.05 17.57 -32.76
N ALA A 544 13.10 18.02 -33.59
CA ALA A 544 13.23 19.29 -34.31
C ALA A 544 13.13 20.47 -33.33
N MET A 545 12.17 20.42 -32.40
CA MET A 545 12.05 21.41 -31.33
C MET A 545 13.27 21.40 -30.40
N ALA A 546 13.77 20.22 -30.03
CA ALA A 546 14.99 20.10 -29.24
C ALA A 546 16.20 20.76 -29.92
N ASN A 547 16.40 20.50 -31.22
CA ASN A 547 17.47 21.11 -32.00
C ASN A 547 17.33 22.64 -32.06
N LYS A 548 16.11 23.15 -32.31
CA LYS A 548 15.82 24.58 -32.32
C LYS A 548 16.19 25.26 -30.99
N LEU A 549 15.76 24.68 -29.86
CA LEU A 549 16.05 25.21 -28.53
C LEU A 549 17.54 25.24 -28.23
N LEU A 550 18.28 24.20 -28.63
CA LEU A 550 19.74 24.15 -28.48
C LEU A 550 20.43 25.20 -29.36
N ASP A 551 19.97 25.40 -30.59
CA ASP A 551 20.49 26.44 -31.49
C ASP A 551 20.27 27.85 -30.94
N GLU A 552 19.09 28.11 -30.35
CA GLU A 552 18.73 29.37 -29.66
C GLU A 552 19.54 29.58 -28.37
N ALA A 553 19.89 28.49 -27.67
CA ALA A 553 20.78 28.51 -26.51
C ALA A 553 22.26 28.70 -26.88
N GLY A 554 22.58 28.73 -28.18
CA GLY A 554 23.93 28.96 -28.72
C GLY A 554 24.78 27.69 -28.87
N TRP A 555 24.21 26.52 -28.65
CA TRP A 555 24.88 25.23 -28.87
C TRP A 555 24.78 24.86 -30.34
N LYS A 556 25.89 24.79 -31.07
CA LYS A 556 25.91 24.52 -32.52
C LYS A 556 26.41 23.12 -32.82
N MET A 557 25.78 22.44 -33.76
CA MET A 557 26.18 21.09 -34.18
C MET A 557 27.56 21.12 -34.86
N GLY A 558 28.48 20.29 -34.37
CA GLY A 558 29.77 20.01 -34.97
C GLY A 558 29.71 18.85 -35.97
N SER A 559 30.81 18.64 -36.71
CA SER A 559 30.93 17.58 -37.71
C SER A 559 30.98 16.16 -37.11
N ASP A 560 31.29 16.05 -35.83
CA ASP A 560 31.32 14.80 -35.07
C ASP A 560 29.93 14.38 -34.54
N GLY A 561 28.89 15.17 -34.85
CA GLY A 561 27.52 14.93 -34.41
C GLY A 561 27.24 15.35 -32.97
N TYR A 562 28.13 16.14 -32.35
CA TYR A 562 27.91 16.73 -31.03
C TYR A 562 27.84 18.25 -31.10
N ARG A 563 27.19 18.87 -30.11
CA ARG A 563 27.05 20.33 -30.05
C ARG A 563 28.16 20.98 -29.26
N TYR A 564 28.52 22.19 -29.67
CA TYR A 564 29.56 23.02 -29.05
C TYR A 564 29.08 24.45 -28.80
N LYS A 565 29.56 25.04 -27.71
CA LYS A 565 29.41 26.47 -27.38
C LYS A 565 30.72 26.95 -26.77
N ASP A 566 31.26 28.04 -27.31
CA ASP A 566 32.56 28.60 -26.87
C ASP A 566 33.70 27.56 -26.85
N GLY A 567 33.75 26.69 -27.85
CA GLY A 567 34.73 25.61 -27.99
C GLY A 567 34.54 24.42 -27.03
N LYS A 568 33.55 24.46 -26.13
CA LYS A 568 33.23 23.37 -25.20
C LYS A 568 32.13 22.48 -25.77
N LYS A 569 32.32 21.16 -25.70
CA LYS A 569 31.33 20.16 -26.08
C LYS A 569 30.18 20.12 -25.07
N LEU A 570 28.94 20.00 -25.54
CA LEU A 570 27.76 19.79 -24.71
C LEU A 570 27.78 18.38 -24.12
N THR A 571 28.43 18.24 -22.97
CA THR A 571 28.59 16.98 -22.24
C THR A 571 27.87 17.08 -20.91
N LEU A 572 27.03 16.09 -20.58
CA LEU A 572 26.32 15.99 -19.32
C LEU A 572 26.59 14.62 -18.67
N GLU A 573 26.89 14.62 -17.37
CA GLU A 573 26.96 13.41 -16.57
C GLU A 573 25.55 12.91 -16.21
N LEU A 574 25.29 11.63 -16.47
CA LEU A 574 24.10 10.91 -16.03
C LEU A 574 24.47 9.88 -14.96
N SER A 575 24.13 10.18 -13.71
CA SER A 575 24.38 9.31 -12.55
C SER A 575 23.17 8.46 -12.20
N THR A 576 23.37 7.17 -11.89
CA THR A 576 22.29 6.28 -11.43
C THR A 576 22.82 5.05 -10.66
N THR A 577 21.94 4.18 -10.18
CA THR A 577 22.28 2.95 -9.46
C THR A 577 22.80 1.84 -10.38
N THR A 578 23.42 0.81 -9.81
CA THR A 578 23.91 -0.38 -10.54
C THR A 578 22.83 -1.35 -11.04
N ARG A 579 21.53 -1.05 -10.87
CA ARG A 579 20.42 -1.89 -11.36
C ARG A 579 20.50 -2.07 -12.88
N GLN A 580 20.19 -3.28 -13.35
CA GLN A 580 20.35 -3.62 -14.77
C GLN A 580 19.36 -2.86 -15.67
N ASP A 581 18.11 -2.68 -15.24
CA ASP A 581 17.11 -1.90 -15.99
C ASP A 581 17.56 -0.46 -16.23
N ARG A 582 18.14 0.19 -15.22
CA ARG A 582 18.68 1.56 -15.36
C ARG A 582 19.92 1.64 -16.25
N LYS A 583 20.77 0.60 -16.27
CA LYS A 583 21.88 0.53 -17.24
C LYS A 583 21.36 0.44 -18.68
N ASP A 584 20.35 -0.39 -18.90
CA ASP A 584 19.69 -0.55 -20.21
C ASP A 584 19.02 0.78 -20.64
N GLU A 585 18.32 1.48 -19.73
CA GLU A 585 17.75 2.81 -19.99
C GLU A 585 18.83 3.83 -20.37
N ALA A 586 19.93 3.88 -19.63
CA ALA A 586 21.01 4.82 -19.87
C ALA A 586 21.63 4.66 -21.28
N VAL A 587 21.78 3.43 -21.77
CA VAL A 587 22.28 3.16 -23.13
C VAL A 587 21.31 3.68 -24.20
N VAL A 588 20.00 3.47 -24.01
CA VAL A 588 18.98 4.00 -24.94
C VAL A 588 18.98 5.52 -24.93
N LEU A 589 19.03 6.13 -23.74
CA LEU A 589 19.06 7.58 -23.55
C LEU A 589 20.32 8.21 -24.18
N GLN A 590 21.50 7.61 -24.02
CA GLN A 590 22.73 8.03 -24.70
C GLN A 590 22.54 8.07 -26.22
N ALA A 591 21.96 7.02 -26.80
CA ALA A 591 21.73 6.94 -28.24
C ALA A 591 20.69 7.95 -28.74
N GLN A 592 19.62 8.19 -27.98
CA GLN A 592 18.58 9.16 -28.33
C GLN A 592 19.10 10.60 -28.23
N LEU A 593 19.74 10.98 -27.11
CA LEU A 593 20.23 12.33 -26.87
C LEU A 593 21.42 12.72 -27.77
N LYS A 594 22.21 11.73 -28.23
CA LYS A 594 23.21 11.96 -29.28
C LYS A 594 22.59 12.47 -30.59
N LYS A 595 21.34 12.09 -30.94
CA LYS A 595 20.69 12.55 -32.19
C LYS A 595 20.43 14.06 -32.20
N ILE A 596 20.35 14.69 -31.03
CA ILE A 596 20.24 16.15 -30.88
C ILE A 596 21.59 16.78 -30.48
N GLY A 597 22.66 16.00 -30.52
CA GLY A 597 24.04 16.43 -30.31
C GLY A 597 24.47 16.60 -28.84
N ILE A 598 23.77 15.98 -27.90
CA ILE A 598 24.16 15.97 -26.48
C ILE A 598 25.00 14.72 -26.21
N ASP A 599 26.16 14.90 -25.58
CA ASP A 599 27.01 13.80 -25.12
C ASP A 599 26.67 13.43 -23.67
N ILE A 600 26.22 12.19 -23.45
CA ILE A 600 25.86 11.70 -22.11
C ILE A 600 26.93 10.75 -21.59
N GLN A 601 27.53 11.09 -20.45
CA GLN A 601 28.53 10.28 -19.76
C GLN A 601 27.92 9.61 -18.53
N THR A 602 27.82 8.29 -18.53
CA THR A 602 27.12 7.54 -17.48
C THR A 602 28.00 7.21 -16.29
N LYS A 603 27.45 7.30 -15.08
CA LYS A 603 28.10 6.92 -13.83
C LYS A 603 27.18 6.04 -12.99
N PHE A 604 27.59 4.80 -12.75
CA PHE A 604 26.82 3.82 -11.97
C PHE A 604 27.37 3.69 -10.56
N LEU A 605 26.51 3.88 -9.56
CA LEU A 605 26.86 3.92 -8.14
C LEU A 605 26.08 2.85 -7.36
N ALA A 606 26.66 2.39 -6.24
CA ALA A 606 25.94 1.54 -5.30
C ALA A 606 24.72 2.30 -4.72
N ALA A 607 23.57 1.64 -4.56
CA ALA A 607 22.32 2.30 -4.18
C ALA A 607 22.41 3.04 -2.83
N SER A 608 23.09 2.45 -1.84
CA SER A 608 23.31 3.07 -0.52
C SER A 608 24.09 4.38 -0.61
N TYR A 609 25.17 4.43 -1.40
CA TYR A 609 25.92 5.67 -1.62
C TYR A 609 25.13 6.68 -2.46
N PHE A 610 24.42 6.19 -3.50
CA PHE A 610 23.64 7.03 -4.39
C PHE A 610 22.55 7.81 -3.63
N PHE A 611 21.74 7.11 -2.82
CA PHE A 611 20.64 7.73 -2.07
C PHE A 611 21.04 8.33 -0.72
N GLY A 612 22.07 7.80 -0.06
CA GLY A 612 22.52 8.31 1.23
C GLY A 612 23.30 9.62 1.14
N THR A 613 24.16 9.78 0.13
CA THR A 613 25.05 10.96 0.03
C THR A 613 24.97 11.64 -1.33
N TYR A 614 25.04 10.88 -2.43
CA TYR A 614 25.25 11.48 -3.75
C TYR A 614 24.11 12.42 -4.19
N THR A 615 22.86 12.00 -4.02
CA THR A 615 21.67 12.81 -4.36
C THR A 615 21.42 13.90 -3.32
N THR A 616 21.55 13.60 -2.03
CA THR A 616 21.30 14.55 -0.93
C THR A 616 22.29 15.72 -0.97
N HIS A 617 23.54 15.46 -1.34
CA HIS A 617 24.58 16.48 -1.50
C HIS A 617 24.59 17.11 -2.91
N ARG A 618 23.62 16.76 -3.76
CA ARG A 618 23.42 17.34 -5.11
C ARG A 618 24.66 17.19 -6.01
N MET A 619 25.40 16.09 -5.87
CA MET A 619 26.68 15.83 -6.57
C MET A 619 26.51 15.38 -8.03
N PHE A 620 25.46 15.83 -8.71
CA PHE A 620 25.09 15.37 -10.06
C PHE A 620 24.72 16.54 -10.99
N GLN A 621 24.84 16.32 -12.29
CA GLN A 621 24.18 17.15 -13.31
C GLN A 621 22.78 16.59 -13.61
N LEU A 622 22.74 15.31 -14.02
CA LEU A 622 21.53 14.52 -14.16
C LEU A 622 21.62 13.30 -13.24
N ALA A 623 20.59 13.05 -12.44
CA ALA A 623 20.45 11.82 -11.67
C ALA A 623 19.19 11.08 -12.12
N MET A 624 19.33 9.79 -12.49
CA MET A 624 18.20 8.95 -12.87
C MET A 624 17.82 8.02 -11.74
N PHE A 625 16.64 8.24 -11.19
CA PHE A 625 16.06 7.37 -10.17
C PHE A 625 14.55 7.54 -10.18
N ALA A 626 13.89 6.91 -9.21
CA ALA A 626 12.46 7.02 -9.05
C ALA A 626 12.12 7.62 -7.70
N TRP A 627 11.21 8.58 -7.73
CA TRP A 627 10.46 8.99 -6.56
C TRP A 627 9.15 8.20 -6.49
N GLY A 628 8.55 8.15 -5.30
CA GLY A 628 7.26 7.51 -5.08
C GLY A 628 6.23 8.51 -4.59
N GLY A 629 4.96 8.30 -4.95
CA GLY A 629 3.85 9.19 -4.58
C GLY A 629 2.75 8.50 -3.79
N ASP A 630 1.81 9.30 -3.31
CA ASP A 630 0.57 8.85 -2.68
C ASP A 630 -0.58 8.90 -3.72
N PRO A 631 -1.43 7.86 -3.80
CA PRO A 631 -2.52 7.82 -4.77
C PRO A 631 -3.69 8.74 -4.43
N LEU A 632 -3.86 9.16 -3.16
CA LEU A 632 -4.96 10.00 -2.69
C LEU A 632 -4.54 11.41 -2.31
N ASP A 633 -3.44 11.63 -1.60
CA ASP A 633 -3.03 12.97 -1.15
C ASP A 633 -1.71 13.42 -1.79
N PRO A 634 -1.76 14.30 -2.82
CA PRO A 634 -0.57 14.82 -3.50
C PRO A 634 0.42 15.50 -2.55
N GLY A 635 1.72 15.27 -2.77
CA GLY A 635 2.80 15.91 -2.01
C GLY A 635 3.31 17.19 -2.66
N GLY A 636 4.64 17.36 -2.69
CA GLY A 636 5.34 18.38 -3.51
C GLY A 636 6.15 19.39 -2.72
N PHE A 637 5.81 19.66 -1.46
CA PHE A 637 6.53 20.64 -0.63
C PHE A 637 8.01 20.31 -0.49
N THR A 638 8.33 19.11 0.00
CA THR A 638 9.72 18.66 0.23
C THR A 638 10.56 18.62 -1.03
N LEU A 639 9.93 18.49 -2.20
CA LEU A 639 10.61 18.26 -3.48
C LEU A 639 10.81 19.54 -4.31
N TYR A 640 10.00 20.58 -4.09
CA TYR A 640 9.99 21.75 -4.96
C TYR A 640 10.05 23.10 -4.27
N HIS A 641 9.69 23.18 -2.98
CA HIS A 641 9.77 24.44 -2.27
C HIS A 641 11.25 24.80 -2.05
N SER A 642 11.61 26.06 -2.26
CA SER A 642 13.01 26.53 -2.17
C SER A 642 13.62 26.34 -0.79
N SER A 643 12.82 26.38 0.28
CA SER A 643 13.29 26.07 1.64
C SER A 643 13.69 24.61 1.87
N GLN A 644 13.44 23.73 0.90
CA GLN A 644 13.72 22.30 0.97
C GLN A 644 14.93 21.91 0.11
N ILE A 645 15.72 22.89 -0.34
CA ILE A 645 16.99 22.65 -1.04
C ILE A 645 18.03 22.23 0.00
N PRO A 646 18.65 21.04 -0.13
CA PRO A 646 19.73 20.65 0.77
C PRO A 646 21.00 21.44 0.47
N THR A 647 21.57 22.00 1.53
CA THR A 647 22.80 22.79 1.51
C THR A 647 23.68 22.41 2.71
N GLU A 648 24.97 22.72 2.65
CA GLU A 648 25.85 22.53 3.81
C GLU A 648 25.35 23.32 5.03
N GLU A 649 24.79 24.52 4.80
CA GLU A 649 24.28 25.42 5.85
C GLU A 649 23.11 24.82 6.64
N ASN A 650 22.25 24.02 5.99
CA ASN A 650 21.13 23.34 6.65
C ASN A 650 21.42 21.86 6.98
N GLY A 651 22.69 21.43 6.90
CA GLY A 651 23.08 20.05 7.16
C GLY A 651 22.55 19.06 6.12
N TRP A 652 22.45 19.48 4.86
CA TRP A 652 21.97 18.69 3.72
C TRP A 652 20.53 18.17 3.86
N GLN A 653 19.69 18.89 4.62
CA GLN A 653 18.28 18.56 4.81
C GLN A 653 17.40 19.05 3.66
N GLY A 654 16.35 18.29 3.35
CA GLY A 654 15.40 18.58 2.28
C GLY A 654 15.55 17.66 1.07
N GLN A 655 14.53 17.66 0.20
CA GLN A 655 14.46 16.76 -0.95
C GLN A 655 14.40 17.49 -2.30
N ASN A 656 14.52 18.83 -2.31
CA ASN A 656 14.61 19.61 -3.54
C ASN A 656 16.04 19.52 -4.10
N TYR A 657 16.40 18.33 -4.59
CA TYR A 657 17.72 18.04 -5.12
C TYR A 657 18.03 18.83 -6.40
N THR A 658 16.99 19.23 -7.14
CA THR A 658 17.16 20.09 -8.32
C THR A 658 17.83 21.42 -7.98
N GLY A 659 17.57 21.95 -6.78
CA GLY A 659 17.92 23.32 -6.40
C GLY A 659 17.02 24.38 -7.04
N ILE A 660 15.81 24.01 -7.50
CA ILE A 660 14.87 24.97 -8.07
C ILE A 660 14.37 25.93 -6.99
N SER A 661 14.37 27.22 -7.32
CA SER A 661 13.87 28.29 -6.47
C SER A 661 13.06 29.24 -7.34
N ASP A 662 11.75 29.25 -7.17
CA ASP A 662 10.83 30.08 -7.94
C ASP A 662 9.70 30.56 -7.03
N PRO A 663 9.55 31.88 -6.78
CA PRO A 663 8.57 32.38 -5.82
C PRO A 663 7.11 32.02 -6.15
N THR A 664 6.78 31.84 -7.44
CA THR A 664 5.44 31.42 -7.85
C THR A 664 5.19 29.96 -7.55
N LEU A 665 6.19 29.10 -7.82
CA LEU A 665 6.14 27.70 -7.45
C LEU A 665 6.09 27.52 -5.93
N ASP A 666 6.89 28.26 -5.17
CA ASP A 666 6.93 28.21 -3.71
C ASP A 666 5.56 28.53 -3.09
N ASP A 667 4.97 29.67 -3.45
CA ASP A 667 3.66 30.09 -2.94
C ASP A 667 2.55 29.08 -3.31
N ALA A 668 2.55 28.59 -4.55
CA ALA A 668 1.58 27.61 -5.02
C ALA A 668 1.75 26.27 -4.28
N ILE A 669 2.96 25.75 -4.17
CA ILE A 669 3.22 24.47 -3.51
C ILE A 669 2.88 24.55 -2.02
N TYR A 670 3.22 25.65 -1.35
CA TYR A 670 2.85 25.86 0.05
C TYR A 670 1.33 25.77 0.21
N LYS A 671 0.57 26.59 -0.52
CA LYS A 671 -0.91 26.59 -0.44
C LYS A 671 -1.53 25.26 -0.88
N ALA A 672 -0.91 24.54 -1.81
CA ALA A 672 -1.39 23.24 -2.25
C ALA A 672 -1.27 22.16 -1.16
N THR A 673 -0.23 22.25 -0.32
CA THR A 673 0.13 21.22 0.67
C THR A 673 -0.13 21.65 2.12
N HIS A 674 -0.49 22.91 2.38
CA HIS A 674 -0.67 23.47 3.73
C HIS A 674 -2.07 24.06 3.95
N GLU A 675 -3.03 23.82 3.06
CA GLU A 675 -4.43 24.21 3.23
C GLU A 675 -5.29 22.97 3.50
N VAL A 676 -6.47 23.17 4.11
CA VAL A 676 -7.44 22.08 4.35
C VAL A 676 -8.66 22.14 3.45
N ASP A 677 -8.86 23.24 2.72
CA ASP A 677 -9.92 23.36 1.71
C ASP A 677 -9.48 22.71 0.38
N PRO A 678 -10.14 21.62 -0.06
CA PRO A 678 -9.78 20.94 -1.31
C PRO A 678 -9.79 21.85 -2.55
N ALA A 679 -10.68 22.85 -2.62
CA ALA A 679 -10.76 23.75 -3.77
C ALA A 679 -9.56 24.71 -3.83
N VAL A 680 -9.12 25.21 -2.67
CA VAL A 680 -7.92 26.03 -2.56
C VAL A 680 -6.69 25.22 -2.96
N ARG A 681 -6.57 23.99 -2.46
CA ARG A 681 -5.48 23.08 -2.81
C ARG A 681 -5.42 22.81 -4.32
N GLN A 682 -6.55 22.44 -4.94
CA GLN A 682 -6.64 22.15 -6.37
C GLN A 682 -6.16 23.31 -7.23
N LYS A 683 -6.65 24.53 -6.97
CA LYS A 683 -6.22 25.71 -7.71
C LYS A 683 -4.70 25.88 -7.68
N ASN A 684 -4.08 25.63 -6.52
CA ASN A 684 -2.65 25.85 -6.35
C ASN A 684 -1.81 24.69 -6.91
N TYR A 685 -2.27 23.44 -6.85
CA TYR A 685 -1.65 22.35 -7.62
C TYR A 685 -1.63 22.67 -9.11
N TYR A 686 -2.70 23.28 -9.66
CA TYR A 686 -2.72 23.62 -11.07
C TYR A 686 -1.67 24.67 -11.46
N ILE A 687 -1.45 25.66 -10.60
CA ILE A 687 -0.41 26.67 -10.78
C ILE A 687 0.97 26.01 -10.68
N ALA A 688 1.20 25.21 -9.64
CA ALA A 688 2.46 24.54 -9.41
C ALA A 688 2.84 23.59 -10.56
N GLU A 689 1.93 22.73 -10.99
CA GLU A 689 2.17 21.79 -12.10
C GLU A 689 2.47 22.53 -13.41
N GLN A 690 1.76 23.61 -13.72
CA GLN A 690 2.08 24.44 -14.88
C GLN A 690 3.48 25.04 -14.77
N ARG A 691 3.85 25.53 -13.58
CA ARG A 691 5.16 26.13 -13.36
C ARG A 691 6.28 25.11 -13.47
N ILE A 692 6.06 23.87 -13.05
CA ILE A 692 7.00 22.75 -13.22
C ILE A 692 7.21 22.43 -14.70
N VAL A 693 6.14 22.42 -15.52
CA VAL A 693 6.26 22.27 -16.98
C VAL A 693 7.09 23.40 -17.59
N ASP A 694 6.90 24.63 -17.12
CA ASP A 694 7.61 25.80 -17.66
C ASP A 694 9.10 25.77 -17.32
N LEU A 695 9.43 25.34 -16.10
CA LEU A 695 10.78 25.33 -15.54
C LEU A 695 11.56 24.05 -15.87
N VAL A 696 10.89 22.93 -16.14
CA VAL A 696 11.50 21.60 -16.38
C VAL A 696 12.62 21.28 -15.38
N PRO A 697 12.34 21.28 -14.06
CA PRO A 697 13.33 20.88 -13.05
C PRO A 697 13.59 19.36 -13.07
N GLN A 698 12.68 18.60 -13.69
CA GLN A 698 12.77 17.16 -13.88
C GLN A 698 12.21 16.75 -15.24
N VAL A 699 12.59 15.57 -15.73
CA VAL A 699 12.03 14.96 -16.94
C VAL A 699 11.57 13.54 -16.60
N GLY A 700 10.25 13.32 -16.58
CA GLY A 700 9.67 12.00 -16.35
C GLY A 700 9.96 11.05 -17.51
N LEU A 701 10.32 9.81 -17.19
CA LEU A 701 10.64 8.76 -18.17
C LEU A 701 9.50 7.74 -18.25
N ASN A 702 9.14 7.14 -17.12
CA ASN A 702 8.10 6.12 -17.05
C ASN A 702 7.51 5.98 -15.65
N LEU A 703 6.27 5.48 -15.58
CA LEU A 703 5.64 5.00 -14.35
C LEU A 703 5.90 3.52 -14.21
N TRP A 704 6.33 3.14 -13.01
CA TRP A 704 6.65 1.77 -12.70
C TRP A 704 5.41 0.89 -12.74
N THR A 705 5.64 -0.34 -13.18
CA THR A 705 4.74 -1.46 -12.94
C THR A 705 5.59 -2.48 -12.23
N ASP A 706 5.32 -2.67 -10.97
CA ASP A 706 6.14 -3.51 -10.15
C ASP A 706 5.82 -4.98 -10.42
N VAL A 707 6.87 -5.80 -10.41
CA VAL A 707 6.77 -7.23 -10.68
C VAL A 707 7.09 -8.01 -9.41
N TYR A 708 6.16 -8.89 -9.05
CA TYR A 708 6.31 -9.83 -7.94
C TYR A 708 6.19 -11.26 -8.45
N THR A 709 6.94 -12.15 -7.80
CA THR A 709 6.92 -13.57 -8.15
C THR A 709 6.70 -14.48 -6.93
N PRO A 710 5.61 -14.31 -6.15
CA PRO A 710 5.31 -15.22 -5.07
C PRO A 710 5.14 -16.67 -5.57
N LYS A 711 5.55 -17.63 -4.75
CA LYS A 711 5.11 -19.03 -4.90
C LYS A 711 3.59 -19.10 -4.79
N LYS A 712 2.96 -19.89 -5.65
CA LYS A 712 1.48 -19.99 -5.73
C LYS A 712 0.81 -20.42 -4.43
N ASN A 713 1.49 -21.22 -3.61
CA ASN A 713 0.97 -21.69 -2.34
C ASN A 713 1.32 -20.77 -1.16
N LEU A 714 1.98 -19.62 -1.40
CA LEU A 714 2.09 -18.55 -0.40
C LEU A 714 0.83 -17.68 -0.50
N ALA A 715 -0.11 -17.89 0.42
CA ALA A 715 -1.30 -17.07 0.49
C ALA A 715 -0.95 -15.70 1.06
N MET A 716 -1.12 -14.68 0.23
CA MET A 716 -0.95 -13.27 0.58
C MET A 716 -2.28 -12.56 0.33
N ALA A 717 -2.71 -11.72 1.27
CA ALA A 717 -3.93 -10.95 1.08
C ALA A 717 -3.70 -9.82 0.04
N GLY A 718 -4.65 -9.69 -0.89
CA GLY A 718 -4.66 -8.96 -2.17
C GLY A 718 -3.68 -7.80 -2.38
N PHE A 719 -3.02 -7.82 -3.54
CA PHE A 719 -2.14 -6.77 -4.06
C PHE A 719 -2.70 -6.07 -5.30
N ASP A 720 -4.00 -6.18 -5.55
CA ASP A 720 -4.57 -5.86 -6.87
C ASP A 720 -4.88 -4.35 -7.03
N TYR A 721 -4.11 -3.48 -6.36
CA TYR A 721 -4.31 -2.04 -6.29
C TYR A 721 -3.04 -1.30 -6.67
N VAL A 722 -3.19 -0.08 -7.19
CA VAL A 722 -2.08 0.87 -7.25
C VAL A 722 -1.53 1.01 -5.83
N MET A 723 -0.25 0.73 -5.65
CA MET A 723 0.39 0.80 -4.33
C MET A 723 0.98 2.19 -4.11
N SER A 724 0.55 2.83 -3.03
CA SER A 724 1.23 4.00 -2.46
C SER A 724 2.69 3.69 -2.13
N SER A 725 3.57 4.67 -2.39
CA SER A 725 4.99 4.54 -2.12
C SER A 725 5.32 4.57 -0.63
N SER A 726 4.39 5.08 0.18
CA SER A 726 4.49 5.09 1.62
C SER A 726 4.29 3.69 2.21
N ILE A 727 3.89 2.68 1.43
CA ILE A 727 3.58 1.34 1.91
C ILE A 727 4.47 0.29 1.25
N GLY A 728 5.12 -0.54 2.06
CA GLY A 728 5.86 -1.71 1.59
C GLY A 728 4.93 -2.88 1.28
N TYR A 729 5.32 -3.79 0.38
CA TYR A 729 4.49 -4.93 -0.04
C TYR A 729 4.20 -5.93 1.09
N THR A 730 4.84 -5.79 2.23
CA THR A 730 4.66 -6.68 3.39
C THR A 730 3.72 -6.09 4.46
N TYR A 731 2.99 -5.01 4.11
CA TYR A 731 2.08 -4.26 4.99
C TYR A 731 1.10 -5.14 5.78
N ASN A 732 0.63 -6.23 5.16
CA ASN A 732 -0.32 -7.17 5.75
C ASN A 732 0.27 -8.57 5.99
N SER A 733 1.60 -8.68 6.12
CA SER A 733 2.31 -9.96 6.25
C SER A 733 1.97 -10.75 7.51
N GLU A 734 1.30 -10.13 8.48
CA GLU A 734 0.69 -10.81 9.62
C GLU A 734 -0.48 -11.74 9.23
N LEU A 735 -1.09 -11.54 8.05
CA LEU A 735 -2.17 -12.37 7.52
C LEU A 735 -1.67 -13.49 6.57
N TRP A 736 -0.37 -13.53 6.25
CA TRP A 736 0.15 -14.48 5.26
C TRP A 736 0.31 -15.87 5.85
N TYR A 737 0.15 -16.90 5.02
CA TYR A 737 0.36 -18.30 5.41
C TYR A 737 0.66 -19.18 4.20
N TRP A 738 1.18 -20.38 4.45
CA TRP A 738 1.36 -21.40 3.42
C TRP A 738 0.08 -22.23 3.26
N GLU A 739 -0.48 -22.28 2.05
CA GLU A 739 -1.59 -23.18 1.74
C GLU A 739 -1.11 -24.64 1.73
N LYS A 740 -1.96 -25.55 2.20
CA LYS A 740 -1.69 -26.99 2.13
C LYS A 740 -1.75 -27.42 0.67
N LYS A 741 -0.71 -28.16 0.23
CA LYS A 741 -0.66 -28.79 -1.09
C LYS A 741 -1.72 -29.87 -1.26
#